data_AF-A0AAE0M9Z7-F1
#
_entry.id   AF-A0AAE0M9Z7-F1
#
_cell.length_a   1.000
_cell.length_b   1.000
_cell.length_c   1.000
_cell.angle_alpha   90.00
_cell.angle_beta   90.00
_cell.angle_gamma   90.00
#
_symmetry.space_group_name_H-M   'P 1'
#
loop_
_entity.id
_entity.type
_entity.pdbx_description
1 polymer ?
#
loop_
_entity_poly.entity_id
_entity_poly.type
_entity_poly.pdbx_seq_one_letter_code
_entity_poly.pdbx_strand_id
1 'polypeptide(L)'
;MAVPTQSSAGEAAADTRPPAKHLSECPGEKLVNLDRTLWDMFSKAAVDRPNNDAIVSMWQTDTTTTPPSDGPYRDADNPEYLRWSYSELYKRSIVLSSWLQKRGCELRTRVAAFLWNSAEWGLFLWTSAKLGMVYAPLDPRLLASEGTFFLEATSPAVVVAQDAAEAAALESHLPKDSSSIIVRIQCSGDIAVAGWTLLREIWAGKTTAEADIVHERGNASSGDTALIVFTSGTTSIPKGCPHTHMSLAAQMHTYDPNPDPTFMDRWLVHTPASHIFAVNNALRAWGLGHAVILPSKAFDIGATLKALVHEQCTIMSAVPTLVKAILGNPLFPGKKALNLSIVTIGGTLITPEDIRLCREGLGAKDAIQAFGMSEGAPVISWTRSDPLLKDGYHPGVGKTLPGANTRICVPGTREVVARNQVGELHIGGPPVIEGYLGGVESQSLYTDAVGNWLVTGDQARMDEDGVIYILGRYKDVIIRGGENIPPLKLETTIGGMGAGIVAQVVGLPDEIAGQVSVAVVKIPETAEVSKTEIMATCRELGPMYALGSVYLLSELGMETFPMTSLGKIKKEVLKEAVLALRLHAKVKERVSTVDVQPTAPINGHNGLNRPEEPLSIADQLVTIWEELIGVRPGVDDSVSSFADSISLLRYCDRVFSVLVLRLFLQDFTKNDTIAKQAALLTQRAEQQDAIKKATNGLGKVAFSPARMDHPMTNGVVQQNGVHKPKAADLHISSALPKSPKSSPIKRELDLHSAAISAVASTGFEQSDIENAIRIKDSFHRLAIGTRPQSYHTRLVFRVVTATIAQVRRGIETALSTRPIFRTMIAQLPDGTPFHIVITPCSSLFDGMIETLEVSHTPALESITKDGSAEGHTSPWMARFQIVQVQESTQTFLIATYNQSIIDALSLQTWHLDLDRLIQNPEYSVPLLSPFKPFADLLHLYRSSVPAQASVAYNVSRLRGISRFRDALWPVQRAPGWMIADDCSTSLEPERALIRNQVWKGQWDSFADEFQIPRIARVSTLSGMERLQSVLQIDPCIVMKTAIAIFNVLQTGSRYAIFNSYHSARSWPFVPAWIEAVLPSAESIGGPTAEWTVELCEVLRRESVADLLKQMGLEHNELERHAHAPWEKVLEGLRDEEAEVAVDASFRQSFVWDVNMGLGTTRGYSASDEKVLDIVARYDWPDCGLVWTAFMVDKSNLFFIASWDTAQLSLEEVEGHCNTMASVLRQLVNEENWNKPVAEVFSC
;
A
#
# COMPACT_ATOMS: atom_id res chain seq x y z
N MET A 1 -32.58 -55.45 -33.89
CA MET A 1 -33.80 -54.63 -33.75
C MET A 1 -34.16 -54.55 -32.28
N ALA A 2 -34.44 -53.32 -31.83
CA ALA A 2 -35.22 -52.88 -30.66
C ALA A 2 -34.80 -53.20 -29.20
N VAL A 3 -34.98 -52.14 -28.39
CA VAL A 3 -34.74 -51.88 -26.95
C VAL A 3 -35.50 -52.82 -26.00
N PRO A 4 -35.01 -53.00 -24.74
CA PRO A 4 -35.88 -52.69 -23.59
C PRO A 4 -35.17 -51.97 -22.41
N THR A 5 -36.03 -51.39 -21.57
CA THR A 5 -35.87 -50.40 -20.49
C THR A 5 -35.67 -50.98 -19.06
N GLN A 6 -34.91 -50.23 -18.25
CA GLN A 6 -34.95 -49.95 -16.79
C GLN A 6 -35.27 -51.01 -15.71
N SER A 7 -34.41 -51.05 -14.68
CA SER A 7 -34.79 -51.22 -13.25
C SER A 7 -33.85 -50.45 -12.29
N SER A 8 -34.48 -49.71 -11.37
CA SER A 8 -34.13 -49.18 -10.02
C SER A 8 -32.94 -49.79 -9.25
N ALA A 9 -32.34 -49.21 -8.20
CA ALA A 9 -32.31 -47.90 -7.54
C ALA A 9 -31.22 -48.03 -6.45
N GLY A 10 -30.43 -47.00 -6.20
CA GLY A 10 -29.47 -46.93 -5.09
C GLY A 10 -29.33 -45.46 -4.68
N GLU A 11 -29.75 -45.16 -3.45
CA GLU A 11 -29.85 -43.81 -2.87
C GLU A 11 -28.52 -43.04 -2.94
N ALA A 12 -28.53 -41.89 -3.60
CA ALA A 12 -27.47 -40.89 -3.48
C ALA A 12 -27.84 -39.94 -2.34
N ALA A 13 -27.08 -40.01 -1.25
CA ALA A 13 -27.12 -39.00 -0.20
C ALA A 13 -26.79 -37.64 -0.82
N ALA A 14 -27.69 -36.67 -0.64
CA ALA A 14 -27.47 -35.29 -1.01
C ALA A 14 -26.28 -34.72 -0.22
N ASP A 15 -25.19 -34.46 -0.93
CA ASP A 15 -23.99 -33.82 -0.41
C ASP A 15 -24.28 -32.35 -0.12
N THR A 16 -24.58 -32.02 1.14
CA THR A 16 -24.84 -30.66 1.64
C THR A 16 -23.55 -29.89 1.91
N ARG A 17 -22.63 -29.84 0.93
CA ARG A 17 -21.46 -28.95 0.98
C ARG A 17 -21.76 -27.62 0.26
N PRO A 18 -21.38 -26.46 0.82
CA PRO A 18 -21.52 -25.17 0.14
C PRO A 18 -20.71 -25.19 -1.17
N PRO A 19 -21.13 -24.44 -2.22
CA PRO A 19 -20.39 -24.40 -3.48
C PRO A 19 -18.95 -23.99 -3.19
N ALA A 20 -18.00 -24.83 -3.62
CA ALA A 20 -16.58 -24.58 -3.41
C ALA A 20 -16.23 -23.18 -3.93
N LYS A 21 -15.65 -22.33 -3.07
CA LYS A 21 -15.09 -21.04 -3.49
C LYS A 21 -14.13 -21.33 -4.65
N HIS A 22 -14.41 -20.84 -5.86
CA HIS A 22 -13.43 -20.88 -6.94
C HIS A 22 -12.26 -19.96 -6.54
N LEU A 23 -11.21 -20.57 -5.99
CA LEU A 23 -10.00 -19.87 -5.58
C LEU A 23 -9.14 -19.54 -6.81
N SER A 24 -8.39 -18.44 -6.73
CA SER A 24 -7.41 -18.00 -7.72
C SER A 24 -6.13 -18.83 -7.68
N GLU A 25 -6.27 -20.14 -7.82
CA GLU A 25 -5.18 -21.10 -7.94
C GLU A 25 -5.41 -21.96 -9.19
N CYS A 26 -4.34 -22.18 -9.94
CA CYS A 26 -4.35 -22.96 -11.17
C CYS A 26 -3.04 -23.76 -11.26
N PRO A 27 -3.08 -25.09 -11.01
CA PRO A 27 -1.98 -25.96 -11.37
C PRO A 27 -1.98 -26.19 -12.88
N GLY A 28 -0.83 -26.04 -13.51
CA GLY A 28 -0.65 -26.41 -14.91
C GLY A 28 -0.69 -27.93 -15.11
N GLU A 29 -0.88 -28.36 -16.36
CA GLU A 29 -0.87 -29.78 -16.69
C GLU A 29 0.44 -30.44 -16.24
N LYS A 30 0.37 -31.60 -15.59
CA LYS A 30 1.57 -32.30 -15.11
C LYS A 30 2.40 -32.79 -16.29
N LEU A 31 3.67 -32.43 -16.28
CA LEU A 31 4.65 -32.95 -17.25
C LEU A 31 5.13 -34.34 -16.87
N VAL A 32 5.32 -35.17 -17.90
CA VAL A 32 5.94 -36.49 -17.81
C VAL A 32 7.36 -36.43 -18.40
N ASN A 33 8.29 -37.25 -17.89
CA ASN A 33 9.69 -37.36 -18.36
C ASN A 33 10.59 -36.15 -18.06
N LEU A 34 10.50 -35.57 -16.86
CA LEU A 34 11.41 -34.51 -16.40
C LEU A 34 12.74 -35.05 -15.81
N ASP A 35 12.98 -36.35 -15.93
CA ASP A 35 14.17 -37.07 -15.46
C ASP A 35 15.39 -36.93 -16.38
N ARG A 36 15.22 -36.27 -17.54
CA ARG A 36 16.27 -36.10 -18.55
C ARG A 36 17.20 -34.93 -18.23
N THR A 37 18.49 -35.09 -18.50
CA THR A 37 19.42 -33.96 -18.45
C THR A 37 19.39 -33.14 -19.75
N LEU A 38 19.97 -31.93 -19.73
CA LEU A 38 20.17 -31.12 -20.94
C LEU A 38 20.92 -31.91 -22.02
N TRP A 39 21.94 -32.68 -21.62
CA TRP A 39 22.70 -33.49 -22.55
C TRP A 39 21.86 -34.57 -23.22
N ASP A 40 20.94 -35.23 -22.50
CA ASP A 40 20.03 -36.23 -23.09
C ASP A 40 19.17 -35.61 -24.21
N MET A 41 18.65 -34.40 -23.96
CA MET A 41 17.83 -33.68 -24.92
C MET A 41 18.64 -33.21 -26.14
N PHE A 42 19.80 -32.60 -25.91
CA PHE A 42 20.68 -32.08 -26.95
C PHE A 42 21.28 -33.19 -27.82
N SER A 43 21.80 -34.25 -27.19
CA SER A 43 22.38 -35.39 -27.92
C SER A 43 21.33 -36.13 -28.73
N LYS A 44 20.10 -36.28 -28.22
CA LYS A 44 18.99 -36.81 -29.00
C LYS A 44 18.70 -35.97 -30.23
N ALA A 45 18.58 -34.65 -30.08
CA ALA A 45 18.38 -33.75 -31.22
C ALA A 45 19.51 -33.86 -32.25
N ALA A 46 20.76 -34.02 -31.78
CA ALA A 46 21.90 -34.20 -32.66
C ALA A 46 21.92 -35.52 -33.42
N VAL A 47 21.39 -36.60 -32.82
CA VAL A 47 21.21 -37.89 -33.48
C VAL A 47 20.05 -37.84 -34.48
N ASP A 48 18.94 -37.20 -34.11
CA ASP A 48 17.73 -37.15 -34.94
C ASP A 48 17.89 -36.23 -36.16
N ARG A 49 18.68 -35.16 -36.05
CA ARG A 49 18.85 -34.12 -37.10
C ARG A 49 20.32 -33.69 -37.30
N PRO A 50 21.24 -34.62 -37.63
CA PRO A 50 22.69 -34.38 -37.60
C PRO A 50 23.18 -33.31 -38.59
N ASN A 51 22.52 -33.20 -39.74
CA ASN A 51 22.92 -32.29 -40.83
C ASN A 51 22.20 -30.93 -40.79
N ASN A 52 21.24 -30.76 -39.87
CA ASN A 52 20.51 -29.50 -39.74
C ASN A 52 21.37 -28.48 -39.00
N ASP A 53 21.17 -27.20 -39.32
CA ASP A 53 21.76 -26.08 -38.57
C ASP A 53 21.36 -26.17 -37.10
N ALA A 54 22.33 -26.22 -36.19
CA ALA A 54 22.11 -26.03 -34.77
C ALA A 54 22.32 -24.57 -34.38
N ILE A 55 23.37 -23.93 -34.93
CA ILE A 55 23.73 -22.53 -34.67
C ILE A 55 24.21 -21.88 -35.96
N VAL A 56 23.72 -20.66 -36.23
CA VAL A 56 24.20 -19.77 -37.28
C VAL A 56 24.58 -18.43 -36.64
N SER A 57 25.83 -18.02 -36.77
CA SER A 57 26.33 -16.73 -36.29
C SER A 57 26.72 -15.85 -37.48
N MET A 58 25.95 -14.78 -37.70
CA MET A 58 26.08 -13.94 -38.90
C MET A 58 27.18 -12.86 -38.80
N TRP A 59 27.83 -12.75 -37.65
CA TRP A 59 28.93 -11.82 -37.43
C TRP A 59 30.28 -12.52 -37.22
N GLN A 60 30.27 -13.85 -37.05
CA GLN A 60 31.48 -14.66 -36.98
C GLN A 60 31.73 -15.28 -38.34
N THR A 61 32.99 -15.26 -38.79
CA THR A 61 33.44 -15.90 -40.01
C THR A 61 33.98 -17.31 -39.69
N ASP A 62 33.83 -18.26 -40.62
CA ASP A 62 34.32 -19.64 -40.46
C ASP A 62 35.86 -19.75 -40.33
N THR A 63 36.58 -18.65 -40.52
CA THR A 63 38.05 -18.58 -40.42
C THR A 63 38.59 -18.70 -38.99
N THR A 64 37.77 -18.58 -37.94
CA THR A 64 38.25 -18.57 -36.56
C THR A 64 38.38 -19.97 -35.94
N THR A 65 37.86 -21.04 -36.57
CA THR A 65 37.65 -22.32 -35.88
C THR A 65 38.10 -23.62 -36.59
N THR A 66 38.66 -23.60 -37.80
CA THR A 66 38.87 -24.84 -38.59
C THR A 66 40.34 -25.04 -39.03
N PRO A 67 40.98 -26.21 -38.77
CA PRO A 67 42.22 -26.61 -39.44
C PRO A 67 41.96 -26.97 -40.92
N PRO A 68 42.95 -26.91 -41.83
CA PRO A 68 42.71 -26.82 -43.28
C PRO A 68 42.23 -28.08 -44.03
N SER A 69 41.73 -29.16 -43.42
CA SER A 69 41.69 -30.45 -44.14
C SER A 69 40.46 -31.36 -44.12
N ASP A 70 39.38 -31.08 -43.38
CA ASP A 70 38.14 -31.88 -43.53
C ASP A 70 36.92 -30.95 -43.67
N GLY A 71 36.36 -30.95 -44.88
CA GLY A 71 35.59 -29.83 -45.44
C GLY A 71 34.32 -29.45 -44.67
N PRO A 72 33.98 -28.15 -44.62
CA PRO A 72 32.74 -27.67 -44.04
C PRO A 72 31.54 -28.08 -44.92
N TYR A 73 30.37 -28.28 -44.30
CA TYR A 73 29.11 -28.08 -45.01
C TYR A 73 29.05 -26.60 -45.38
N ARG A 74 29.55 -26.28 -46.58
CA ARG A 74 29.38 -24.96 -47.19
C ARG A 74 27.92 -24.80 -47.53
N ASP A 75 27.30 -23.75 -47.04
CA ASP A 75 26.21 -23.16 -47.79
C ASP A 75 26.83 -22.67 -49.12
N ALA A 76 26.42 -23.25 -50.24
CA ALA A 76 26.93 -22.87 -51.55
C ALA A 76 26.62 -21.39 -51.86
N ASP A 77 25.66 -20.80 -51.13
CA ASP A 77 25.11 -19.48 -51.42
C ASP A 77 25.67 -18.35 -50.54
N ASN A 78 26.36 -18.61 -49.41
CA ASN A 78 26.95 -17.52 -48.59
C ASN A 78 28.12 -17.93 -47.67
N PRO A 79 29.39 -17.86 -48.13
CA PRO A 79 30.57 -18.35 -47.39
C PRO A 79 31.06 -17.44 -46.25
N GLU A 80 30.35 -16.35 -45.92
CA GLU A 80 30.81 -15.33 -44.96
C GLU A 80 30.40 -15.59 -43.49
N TYR A 81 29.44 -16.47 -43.20
CA TYR A 81 28.90 -16.68 -41.84
C TYR A 81 29.29 -18.04 -41.25
N LEU A 82 29.49 -18.08 -39.93
CA LEU A 82 29.75 -19.32 -39.20
C LEU A 82 28.45 -20.11 -39.02
N ARG A 83 28.42 -21.34 -39.54
CA ARG A 83 27.32 -22.29 -39.36
C ARG A 83 27.84 -23.57 -38.75
N TRP A 84 27.20 -24.03 -37.68
CA TRP A 84 27.42 -25.37 -37.14
C TRP A 84 26.14 -26.17 -37.23
N SER A 85 26.23 -27.29 -37.93
CA SER A 85 25.26 -28.37 -37.84
C SER A 85 25.24 -29.00 -36.44
N TYR A 86 24.19 -29.74 -36.15
CA TYR A 86 24.12 -30.52 -34.91
C TYR A 86 25.28 -31.50 -34.75
N SER A 87 25.72 -32.18 -35.82
CA SER A 87 26.86 -33.10 -35.77
C SER A 87 28.16 -32.37 -35.41
N GLU A 88 28.35 -31.19 -35.97
CA GLU A 88 29.50 -30.32 -35.75
C GLU A 88 29.55 -29.76 -34.33
N LEU A 89 28.43 -29.24 -33.83
CA LEU A 89 28.32 -28.75 -32.46
C LEU A 89 28.55 -29.89 -31.46
N TYR A 90 27.92 -31.05 -31.69
CA TYR A 90 28.12 -32.25 -30.87
C TYR A 90 29.60 -32.66 -30.82
N LYS A 91 30.27 -32.81 -31.97
CA LYS A 91 31.69 -33.18 -32.03
C LYS A 91 32.58 -32.18 -31.30
N ARG A 92 32.36 -30.88 -31.51
CA ARG A 92 33.12 -29.82 -30.82
C ARG A 92 32.91 -29.86 -29.31
N SER A 93 31.69 -30.09 -28.84
CA SER A 93 31.38 -30.26 -27.41
C SER A 93 32.06 -31.49 -26.83
N ILE A 94 32.13 -32.60 -27.56
CA ILE A 94 32.87 -33.80 -27.13
C ILE A 94 34.36 -33.48 -26.98
N VAL A 95 35.00 -32.88 -27.99
CA VAL A 95 36.43 -32.53 -27.95
C VAL A 95 36.74 -31.60 -26.78
N LEU A 96 35.96 -30.54 -26.61
CA LEU A 96 36.16 -29.59 -25.51
C LEU A 96 35.91 -30.24 -24.15
N SER A 97 34.89 -31.10 -24.02
CA SER A 97 34.60 -31.82 -22.79
C SER A 97 35.75 -32.74 -22.36
N SER A 98 36.31 -33.51 -23.29
CA SER A 98 37.45 -34.39 -23.01
C SER A 98 38.70 -33.60 -22.64
N TRP A 99 38.92 -32.45 -23.28
CA TRP A 99 40.07 -31.58 -22.97
C TRP A 99 39.99 -30.95 -21.58
N LEU A 100 38.78 -30.53 -21.17
CA LEU A 100 38.51 -30.00 -19.83
C LEU A 100 38.64 -31.09 -18.75
N GLN A 101 38.08 -32.28 -19.00
CA GLN A 101 38.14 -33.41 -18.07
C GLN A 101 39.59 -33.83 -17.76
N LYS A 102 40.47 -33.88 -18.79
CA LYS A 102 41.91 -34.17 -18.62
C LYS A 102 42.66 -33.16 -17.74
N ARG A 103 42.08 -31.97 -17.50
CA ARG A 103 42.65 -30.91 -16.65
C ARG A 103 42.05 -30.88 -15.25
N GLY A 104 41.18 -31.83 -14.90
CA GLY A 104 40.54 -31.89 -13.59
C GLY A 104 39.25 -31.08 -13.49
N CYS A 105 38.64 -30.70 -14.61
CA CYS A 105 37.28 -30.16 -14.60
C CYS A 105 36.28 -31.32 -14.48
N GLU A 106 35.60 -31.42 -13.34
CA GLU A 106 34.74 -32.54 -12.97
C GLU A 106 33.25 -32.15 -12.88
N LEU A 107 32.40 -33.15 -12.61
CA LEU A 107 30.97 -32.99 -12.35
C LEU A 107 30.70 -31.89 -11.29
N ARG A 108 29.68 -31.04 -11.49
CA ARG A 108 29.28 -29.91 -10.62
C ARG A 108 30.28 -28.76 -10.50
N THR A 109 31.45 -28.82 -11.13
CA THR A 109 32.30 -27.62 -11.26
C THR A 109 31.62 -26.57 -12.15
N ARG A 110 32.01 -25.30 -12.03
CA ARG A 110 31.29 -24.18 -12.68
C ARG A 110 32.13 -23.51 -13.76
N VAL A 111 31.44 -23.10 -14.83
CA VAL A 111 32.00 -22.33 -15.95
C VAL A 111 31.41 -20.93 -15.90
N ALA A 112 32.24 -19.91 -15.68
CA ALA A 112 31.85 -18.51 -15.85
C ALA A 112 32.28 -18.03 -17.23
N ALA A 113 31.31 -17.70 -18.09
CA ALA A 113 31.58 -17.37 -19.48
C ALA A 113 31.13 -15.95 -19.82
N PHE A 114 32.08 -15.03 -19.96
CA PHE A 114 31.87 -13.67 -20.44
C PHE A 114 31.88 -13.67 -21.96
N LEU A 115 30.76 -14.07 -22.55
CA LEU A 115 30.62 -14.24 -24.00
C LEU A 115 29.48 -13.38 -24.55
N TRP A 116 29.67 -12.90 -25.77
CA TRP A 116 28.62 -12.24 -26.54
C TRP A 116 27.62 -13.27 -27.08
N ASN A 117 26.64 -12.83 -27.87
CA ASN A 117 25.79 -13.74 -28.65
C ASN A 117 26.62 -14.42 -29.75
N SER A 118 27.38 -15.44 -29.37
CA SER A 118 28.37 -16.13 -30.18
C SER A 118 28.10 -17.63 -30.25
N ALA A 119 28.68 -18.30 -31.25
CA ALA A 119 28.59 -19.76 -31.34
C ALA A 119 29.30 -20.45 -30.16
N GLU A 120 30.36 -19.84 -29.63
CA GLU A 120 31.07 -20.36 -28.47
C GLU A 120 30.20 -20.35 -27.21
N TRP A 121 29.29 -19.39 -27.05
CA TRP A 121 28.31 -19.41 -25.96
C TRP A 121 27.48 -20.71 -25.97
N GLY A 122 26.97 -21.11 -27.14
CA GLY A 122 26.25 -22.37 -27.29
C GLY A 122 27.15 -23.60 -27.08
N LEU A 123 28.38 -23.56 -27.59
CA LEU A 123 29.37 -24.63 -27.39
C LEU A 123 29.66 -24.89 -25.92
N PHE A 124 29.90 -23.85 -25.14
CA PHE A 124 30.21 -23.99 -23.72
C PHE A 124 29.01 -24.51 -22.92
N LEU A 125 27.78 -24.08 -23.24
CA LEU A 125 26.58 -24.64 -22.65
C LEU A 125 26.42 -26.14 -22.95
N TRP A 126 26.60 -26.56 -24.20
CA TRP A 126 26.57 -27.98 -24.58
C TRP A 126 27.68 -28.80 -23.92
N THR A 127 28.87 -28.22 -23.82
CA THR A 127 30.03 -28.85 -23.16
C THR A 127 29.80 -29.03 -21.67
N SER A 128 29.28 -27.99 -21.00
CA SER A 128 28.91 -28.06 -19.59
C SER A 128 27.82 -29.10 -19.35
N ALA A 129 26.81 -29.17 -20.23
CA ALA A 129 25.79 -30.21 -20.16
C ALA A 129 26.37 -31.63 -20.28
N LYS A 130 27.34 -31.86 -21.18
CA LYS A 130 28.02 -33.18 -21.33
C LYS A 130 28.77 -33.61 -20.07
N LEU A 131 29.48 -32.69 -19.44
CA LEU A 131 30.29 -32.94 -18.24
C LEU A 131 29.45 -32.91 -16.94
N GLY A 132 28.21 -32.40 -17.00
CA GLY A 132 27.42 -32.09 -15.82
C GLY A 132 28.02 -30.95 -14.99
N MET A 133 28.67 -30.00 -15.65
CA MET A 133 29.14 -28.75 -15.05
C MET A 133 28.02 -27.71 -15.04
N VAL A 134 28.11 -26.74 -14.14
CA VAL A 134 27.17 -25.62 -14.07
C VAL A 134 27.64 -24.49 -14.98
N TYR A 135 26.82 -24.11 -15.97
CA TYR A 135 27.13 -23.02 -16.88
C TYR A 135 26.58 -21.68 -16.37
N ALA A 136 27.41 -20.65 -16.31
CA ALA A 136 27.02 -19.29 -15.95
C ALA A 136 27.38 -18.31 -17.08
N PRO A 137 26.43 -18.01 -18.01
CA PRO A 137 26.65 -17.02 -19.05
C PRO A 137 26.56 -15.60 -18.47
N LEU A 138 27.58 -14.78 -18.72
CA LEU A 138 27.73 -13.43 -18.19
C LEU A 138 27.92 -12.43 -19.33
N ASP A 139 27.38 -11.22 -19.16
CA ASP A 139 27.49 -10.16 -20.17
C ASP A 139 28.90 -9.54 -20.11
N PRO A 140 29.68 -9.55 -21.22
CA PRO A 140 31.00 -8.96 -21.26
C PRO A 140 31.05 -7.48 -20.84
N ARG A 141 29.95 -6.73 -21.00
CA ARG A 141 29.87 -5.31 -20.62
C ARG A 141 29.98 -5.09 -19.11
N LEU A 142 29.63 -6.08 -18.31
CA LEU A 142 29.66 -5.99 -16.83
C LEU A 142 31.07 -6.21 -16.28
N LEU A 143 31.99 -6.65 -17.13
CA LEU A 143 33.34 -6.99 -16.70
C LEU A 143 34.07 -5.82 -16.06
N ALA A 144 34.02 -4.64 -16.68
CA ALA A 144 34.76 -3.46 -16.24
C ALA A 144 34.30 -2.90 -14.88
N SER A 145 33.02 -3.07 -14.54
CA SER A 145 32.43 -2.50 -13.32
C SER A 145 32.26 -3.53 -12.21
N GLU A 146 32.00 -4.80 -12.54
CA GLU A 146 31.47 -5.80 -11.62
C GLU A 146 32.12 -7.20 -11.78
N GLY A 147 33.20 -7.32 -12.56
CA GLY A 147 33.83 -8.62 -12.87
C GLY A 147 34.17 -9.47 -11.62
N THR A 148 34.73 -8.85 -10.59
CA THR A 148 35.09 -9.53 -9.32
C THR A 148 33.86 -10.12 -8.64
N PHE A 149 32.76 -9.37 -8.58
CA PHE A 149 31.51 -9.82 -7.94
C PHE A 149 30.98 -11.11 -8.59
N PHE A 150 30.92 -11.17 -9.92
CA PHE A 150 30.41 -12.34 -10.62
C PHE A 150 31.32 -13.56 -10.48
N LEU A 151 32.65 -13.35 -10.47
CA LEU A 151 33.62 -14.41 -10.25
C LEU A 151 33.54 -14.98 -8.84
N GLU A 152 33.42 -14.13 -7.82
CA GLU A 152 33.25 -14.55 -6.43
C GLU A 152 31.92 -15.31 -6.24
N ALA A 153 30.82 -14.73 -6.72
CA ALA A 153 29.49 -15.33 -6.61
C ALA A 153 29.43 -16.70 -7.31
N THR A 154 30.02 -16.83 -8.50
CA THR A 154 30.01 -18.08 -9.26
C THR A 154 31.04 -19.08 -8.74
N SER A 155 32.17 -18.63 -8.19
CA SER A 155 33.32 -19.47 -7.80
C SER A 155 33.67 -20.51 -8.90
N PRO A 156 34.03 -20.06 -10.12
CA PRO A 156 34.20 -20.94 -11.27
C PRO A 156 35.52 -21.72 -11.25
N ALA A 157 35.49 -22.95 -11.77
CA ALA A 157 36.68 -23.72 -12.11
C ALA A 157 37.21 -23.38 -13.51
N VAL A 158 36.32 -22.90 -14.39
CA VAL A 158 36.66 -22.49 -15.76
C VAL A 158 36.16 -21.07 -16.00
N VAL A 159 37.07 -20.19 -16.45
CA VAL A 159 36.72 -18.83 -16.87
C VAL A 159 36.91 -18.71 -18.38
N VAL A 160 35.92 -18.14 -19.06
CA VAL A 160 35.92 -17.98 -20.52
C VAL A 160 35.71 -16.51 -20.89
N ALA A 161 36.53 -16.03 -21.82
CA ALA A 161 36.47 -14.69 -22.41
C ALA A 161 36.28 -14.78 -23.92
N GLN A 162 35.54 -13.83 -24.53
CA GLN A 162 35.33 -13.85 -25.97
C GLN A 162 36.65 -13.62 -26.74
N ASP A 163 37.39 -12.56 -26.41
CA ASP A 163 38.63 -12.23 -27.09
C ASP A 163 39.73 -11.75 -26.11
N ALA A 164 40.88 -11.34 -26.66
CA ALA A 164 42.04 -10.93 -25.88
C ALA A 164 41.76 -9.70 -25.00
N ALA A 165 40.86 -8.80 -25.41
CA ALA A 165 40.53 -7.61 -24.62
C ALA A 165 39.74 -7.99 -23.37
N GLU A 166 38.72 -8.86 -23.49
CA GLU A 166 38.00 -9.33 -22.31
C GLU A 166 38.85 -10.26 -21.43
N ALA A 167 39.72 -11.08 -22.01
CA ALA A 167 40.66 -11.91 -21.25
C ALA A 167 41.61 -11.05 -20.40
N ALA A 168 42.18 -9.99 -21.00
CA ALA A 168 43.06 -9.07 -20.29
C ALA A 168 42.33 -8.29 -19.17
N ALA A 169 41.09 -7.85 -19.43
CA ALA A 169 40.27 -7.21 -18.41
C ALA A 169 39.92 -8.17 -17.27
N LEU A 170 39.55 -9.42 -17.57
CA LEU A 170 39.27 -10.46 -16.58
C LEU A 170 40.46 -10.74 -15.67
N GLU A 171 41.68 -10.75 -16.22
CA GLU A 171 42.90 -10.99 -15.44
C GLU A 171 43.05 -10.03 -14.25
N SER A 172 42.58 -8.78 -14.39
CA SER A 172 42.60 -7.78 -13.31
C SER A 172 41.60 -8.06 -12.18
N HIS A 173 40.56 -8.86 -12.46
CA HIS A 173 39.51 -9.22 -11.51
C HIS A 173 39.72 -10.60 -10.87
N LEU A 174 40.69 -11.38 -11.36
CA LEU A 174 40.98 -12.70 -10.81
C LEU A 174 41.56 -12.58 -9.38
N PRO A 175 41.17 -13.48 -8.46
CA PRO A 175 41.74 -13.49 -7.12
C PRO A 175 43.25 -13.74 -7.18
N LYS A 176 44.03 -13.08 -6.31
CA LYS A 176 45.48 -13.29 -6.18
C LYS A 176 45.83 -14.77 -5.90
N ASP A 177 44.94 -15.47 -5.19
CA ASP A 177 44.96 -16.93 -5.05
C ASP A 177 43.95 -17.54 -6.03
N SER A 178 44.40 -17.78 -7.26
CA SER A 178 43.59 -18.35 -8.34
C SER A 178 43.54 -19.88 -8.32
N SER A 179 43.87 -20.54 -7.20
CA SER A 179 43.94 -22.01 -7.11
C SER A 179 42.60 -22.72 -7.40
N SER A 180 41.48 -22.02 -7.24
CA SER A 180 40.14 -22.51 -7.60
C SER A 180 39.84 -22.47 -9.10
N ILE A 181 40.56 -21.66 -9.88
CA ILE A 181 40.39 -21.54 -11.34
C ILE A 181 41.40 -22.45 -12.03
N ILE A 182 40.91 -23.58 -12.53
CA ILE A 182 41.71 -24.61 -13.19
C ILE A 182 42.09 -24.20 -14.62
N VAL A 183 41.15 -23.58 -15.33
CA VAL A 183 41.28 -23.30 -16.77
C VAL A 183 40.79 -21.90 -17.12
N ARG A 184 41.53 -21.20 -17.99
CA ARG A 184 41.15 -19.91 -18.57
C ARG A 184 41.17 -20.01 -20.10
N ILE A 185 40.06 -19.72 -20.77
CA ILE A 185 39.91 -19.90 -22.23
C ILE A 185 39.56 -18.57 -22.92
N GLN A 186 40.32 -18.25 -23.96
CA GLN A 186 40.06 -17.14 -24.87
C GLN A 186 39.48 -17.71 -26.18
N CYS A 187 38.27 -17.32 -26.55
CA CYS A 187 37.59 -17.90 -27.71
C CYS A 187 38.20 -17.48 -29.06
N SER A 188 38.64 -16.23 -29.19
CA SER A 188 39.08 -15.65 -30.46
C SER A 188 40.31 -14.74 -30.34
N GLY A 189 40.89 -14.33 -31.47
CA GLY A 189 42.12 -13.51 -31.56
C GLY A 189 43.38 -14.32 -31.89
N ASP A 190 44.46 -13.68 -32.36
CA ASP A 190 45.63 -14.37 -32.92
C ASP A 190 46.63 -14.90 -31.87
N ILE A 191 46.65 -14.27 -30.70
CA ILE A 191 47.58 -14.59 -29.61
C ILE A 191 46.78 -14.69 -28.31
N ALA A 192 47.07 -15.72 -27.52
CA ALA A 192 46.47 -15.88 -26.19
C ALA A 192 47.06 -14.86 -25.22
N VAL A 193 46.23 -14.28 -24.36
CA VAL A 193 46.72 -13.57 -23.16
C VAL A 193 47.52 -14.55 -22.29
N ALA A 194 48.57 -14.07 -21.61
CA ALA A 194 49.42 -14.92 -20.77
C ALA A 194 48.58 -15.67 -19.71
N GLY A 195 48.72 -16.99 -19.63
CA GLY A 195 47.92 -17.84 -18.73
C GLY A 195 46.56 -18.29 -19.28
N TRP A 196 46.18 -17.82 -20.48
CA TRP A 196 44.96 -18.22 -21.17
C TRP A 196 45.27 -19.20 -22.30
N THR A 197 44.33 -20.10 -22.61
CA THR A 197 44.41 -21.01 -23.77
C THR A 197 43.48 -20.52 -24.88
N LEU A 198 43.94 -20.46 -26.12
CA LEU A 198 43.09 -20.15 -27.26
C LEU A 198 42.21 -21.35 -27.63
N LEU A 199 40.91 -21.13 -27.81
CA LEU A 199 39.97 -22.20 -28.14
C LEU A 199 40.35 -22.94 -29.43
N ARG A 200 40.86 -22.25 -30.45
CA ARG A 200 41.33 -22.90 -31.68
C ARG A 200 42.52 -23.84 -31.49
N GLU A 201 43.35 -23.64 -30.46
CA GLU A 201 44.49 -24.52 -30.16
C GLU A 201 44.00 -25.85 -29.55
N ILE A 202 42.85 -25.82 -28.87
CA ILE A 202 42.18 -27.02 -28.37
C ILE A 202 41.72 -27.89 -29.54
N TRP A 203 41.25 -27.27 -30.63
CA TRP A 203 40.84 -27.97 -31.85
C TRP A 203 42.02 -28.34 -32.77
N ALA A 204 43.03 -27.48 -32.88
CA ALA A 204 44.23 -27.72 -33.71
C ALA A 204 45.23 -28.67 -33.04
N GLY A 205 45.10 -28.88 -31.73
CA GLY A 205 45.94 -29.78 -30.96
C GLY A 205 45.85 -31.21 -31.49
N LYS A 206 46.99 -31.74 -31.96
CA LYS A 206 47.33 -33.17 -32.08
C LYS A 206 47.29 -33.90 -30.72
N THR A 207 46.47 -33.46 -29.79
CA THR A 207 46.26 -34.14 -28.52
C THR A 207 45.16 -35.16 -28.72
N THR A 208 45.68 -36.35 -29.01
CA THR A 208 45.09 -37.68 -28.90
C THR A 208 44.31 -38.19 -30.10
N ALA A 209 44.71 -39.37 -30.58
CA ALA A 209 43.94 -40.17 -31.52
C ALA A 209 42.49 -40.31 -31.00
N GLU A 210 41.53 -40.61 -31.87
CA GLU A 210 40.13 -40.91 -31.46
C GLU A 210 40.06 -41.91 -30.29
N ALA A 211 41.11 -42.73 -30.09
CA ALA A 211 41.31 -43.66 -28.98
C ALA A 211 41.45 -43.04 -27.57
N ASP A 212 41.84 -41.76 -27.38
CA ASP A 212 41.91 -41.14 -26.03
C ASP A 212 40.81 -40.10 -25.75
N ILE A 213 39.72 -40.12 -26.53
CA ILE A 213 38.47 -39.42 -26.17
C ILE A 213 37.84 -40.21 -25.03
N VAL A 214 37.95 -39.68 -23.80
CA VAL A 214 37.24 -40.25 -22.65
C VAL A 214 35.74 -40.02 -22.86
N HIS A 215 34.99 -41.09 -23.10
CA HIS A 215 33.55 -41.04 -23.36
C HIS A 215 32.69 -40.93 -22.10
N GLU A 216 33.29 -41.05 -20.91
CA GLU A 216 32.54 -41.07 -19.66
C GLU A 216 31.64 -39.82 -19.53
N ARG A 217 30.34 -40.09 -19.46
CA ARG A 217 29.32 -39.07 -19.24
C ARG A 217 29.40 -38.67 -17.77
N GLY A 218 29.35 -37.36 -17.48
CA GLY A 218 29.12 -36.91 -16.11
C GLY A 218 27.80 -37.49 -15.61
N ASN A 219 27.82 -38.19 -14.46
CA ASN A 219 26.64 -38.83 -13.89
C ASN A 219 25.72 -37.81 -13.19
N ALA A 220 25.31 -36.76 -13.92
CA ALA A 220 24.41 -35.72 -13.45
C ALA A 220 22.97 -36.26 -13.36
N SER A 221 22.30 -35.95 -12.26
CA SER A 221 20.88 -36.19 -12.03
C SER A 221 20.06 -35.02 -12.58
N SER A 222 18.76 -35.23 -12.86
CA SER A 222 17.85 -34.14 -13.23
C SER A 222 17.72 -33.06 -12.15
N GLY A 223 17.97 -33.40 -10.89
CA GLY A 223 18.00 -32.43 -9.78
C GLY A 223 19.28 -31.60 -9.67
N ASP A 224 20.35 -31.94 -10.39
CA ASP A 224 21.60 -31.16 -10.33
C ASP A 224 21.44 -29.81 -11.06
N THR A 225 22.06 -28.76 -10.52
CA THR A 225 22.11 -27.43 -11.16
C THR A 225 22.88 -27.52 -12.49
N ALA A 226 22.28 -26.99 -13.55
CA ALA A 226 22.86 -26.98 -14.89
C ALA A 226 23.24 -25.56 -15.36
N LEU A 227 22.49 -24.55 -14.91
CA LEU A 227 22.61 -23.18 -15.38
C LEU A 227 22.48 -22.20 -14.21
N ILE A 228 23.29 -21.14 -14.17
CA ILE A 228 23.10 -19.99 -13.29
C ILE A 228 22.93 -18.75 -14.17
N VAL A 229 21.80 -18.09 -14.08
CA VAL A 229 21.56 -16.77 -14.69
C VAL A 229 21.45 -15.73 -13.60
N PHE A 230 21.88 -14.50 -13.86
CA PHE A 230 21.76 -13.41 -12.90
C PHE A 230 20.56 -12.52 -13.20
N THR A 231 19.89 -12.01 -12.16
CA THR A 231 18.81 -11.03 -12.32
C THR A 231 19.34 -9.70 -12.88
N SER A 232 18.51 -8.94 -13.60
CA SER A 232 18.93 -7.71 -14.30
C SER A 232 19.25 -6.50 -13.38
N GLY A 233 19.43 -6.70 -12.07
CA GLY A 233 19.96 -5.70 -11.13
C GLY A 233 19.09 -4.45 -10.90
N THR A 234 17.76 -4.48 -11.10
CA THR A 234 16.90 -3.31 -10.82
C THR A 234 16.85 -2.89 -9.34
N THR A 235 17.41 -3.72 -8.45
CA THR A 235 17.46 -3.57 -6.98
C THR A 235 18.90 -3.52 -6.46
N SER A 236 19.76 -2.77 -7.17
CA SER A 236 21.20 -2.52 -6.95
C SER A 236 22.19 -3.70 -6.99
N ILE A 237 21.84 -4.95 -6.64
CA ILE A 237 22.75 -6.11 -6.75
C ILE A 237 22.09 -7.28 -7.51
N PRO A 238 22.69 -7.79 -8.60
CA PRO A 238 22.22 -8.98 -9.32
C PRO A 238 22.23 -10.25 -8.44
N LYS A 239 21.18 -11.07 -8.54
CA LYS A 239 21.04 -12.32 -7.77
C LYS A 239 21.24 -13.52 -8.68
N GLY A 240 21.99 -14.53 -8.24
CA GLY A 240 22.18 -15.76 -9.00
C GLY A 240 20.99 -16.71 -8.87
N CYS A 241 20.41 -17.12 -10.00
CA CYS A 241 19.29 -18.04 -10.10
C CYS A 241 19.79 -19.41 -10.61
N PRO A 242 20.06 -20.39 -9.72
CA PRO A 242 20.47 -21.74 -10.10
C PRO A 242 19.27 -22.55 -10.63
N HIS A 243 19.31 -22.89 -11.91
CA HIS A 243 18.34 -23.76 -12.58
C HIS A 243 18.87 -25.19 -12.68
N THR A 244 18.04 -26.15 -12.30
CA THR A 244 18.34 -27.58 -12.41
C THR A 244 18.07 -28.09 -13.82
N HIS A 245 18.60 -29.26 -14.16
CA HIS A 245 18.23 -29.92 -15.41
C HIS A 245 16.71 -30.13 -15.52
N MET A 246 16.05 -30.49 -14.42
CA MET A 246 14.61 -30.66 -14.30
C MET A 246 13.85 -29.34 -14.54
N SER A 247 14.31 -28.23 -13.94
CA SER A 247 13.64 -26.94 -14.11
C SER A 247 13.74 -26.44 -15.55
N LEU A 248 14.91 -26.62 -16.18
CA LEU A 248 15.09 -26.29 -17.59
C LEU A 248 14.29 -27.21 -18.51
N ALA A 249 14.20 -28.51 -18.22
CA ALA A 249 13.36 -29.45 -18.96
C ALA A 249 11.88 -29.03 -18.93
N ALA A 250 11.39 -28.59 -17.77
CA ALA A 250 10.03 -28.09 -17.62
C ALA A 250 9.81 -26.78 -18.39
N GLN A 251 10.77 -25.84 -18.33
CA GLN A 251 10.72 -24.58 -19.07
C GLN A 251 10.83 -24.75 -20.61
N MET A 252 11.44 -25.84 -21.08
CA MET A 252 11.54 -26.18 -22.49
C MET A 252 10.28 -26.85 -23.05
N HIS A 253 9.32 -27.20 -22.19
CA HIS A 253 8.11 -27.88 -22.64
C HIS A 253 7.41 -27.06 -23.72
N THR A 254 7.03 -27.73 -24.80
CA THR A 254 6.44 -27.08 -25.96
C THR A 254 4.93 -26.99 -25.77
N TYR A 255 4.48 -25.87 -25.23
CA TYR A 255 3.06 -25.57 -25.04
C TYR A 255 2.36 -25.07 -26.31
N ASP A 256 3.11 -24.78 -27.37
CA ASP A 256 2.57 -24.37 -28.67
C ASP A 256 3.47 -24.88 -29.83
N PRO A 257 3.50 -26.19 -30.08
CA PRO A 257 4.37 -26.79 -31.09
C PRO A 257 3.93 -26.43 -32.51
N ASN A 258 4.88 -26.45 -33.44
CA ASN A 258 4.52 -26.49 -34.85
C ASN A 258 3.81 -27.83 -35.15
N PRO A 259 2.61 -27.82 -35.76
CA PRO A 259 1.89 -29.06 -36.06
C PRO A 259 2.63 -29.95 -37.06
N ASP A 260 3.55 -29.40 -37.86
CA ASP A 260 4.42 -30.18 -38.73
C ASP A 260 5.74 -30.53 -38.00
N PRO A 261 5.92 -31.79 -37.56
CA PRO A 261 7.13 -32.21 -36.85
C PRO A 261 8.36 -32.29 -37.75
N THR A 262 8.19 -32.20 -39.08
CA THR A 262 9.29 -32.17 -40.05
C THR A 262 9.79 -30.75 -40.33
N PHE A 263 8.98 -29.74 -40.00
CA PHE A 263 9.34 -28.35 -40.18
C PHE A 263 10.46 -27.95 -39.21
N MET A 264 11.49 -27.29 -39.74
CA MET A 264 12.61 -26.78 -38.96
C MET A 264 12.43 -25.28 -38.74
N ASP A 265 11.92 -24.92 -37.57
CA ASP A 265 11.91 -23.52 -37.15
C ASP A 265 13.32 -22.94 -37.03
N ARG A 266 13.43 -21.64 -37.31
CA ARG A 266 14.67 -20.86 -37.22
C ARG A 266 14.44 -19.72 -36.23
N TRP A 267 15.03 -19.86 -35.05
CA TRP A 267 14.81 -19.02 -33.89
C TRP A 267 15.81 -17.88 -33.86
N LEU A 268 15.34 -16.65 -33.99
CA LEU A 268 16.19 -15.47 -33.86
C LEU A 268 16.49 -15.20 -32.37
N VAL A 269 17.77 -15.25 -31.99
CA VAL A 269 18.25 -14.94 -30.64
C VAL A 269 19.10 -13.66 -30.69
N HIS A 270 18.41 -12.52 -30.73
CA HIS A 270 19.01 -11.19 -30.82
C HIS A 270 19.10 -10.43 -29.48
N THR A 271 18.48 -10.97 -28.43
CA THR A 271 18.60 -10.48 -27.05
C THR A 271 19.84 -11.08 -26.38
N PRO A 272 20.46 -10.44 -25.37
CA PRO A 272 21.73 -10.91 -24.82
C PRO A 272 21.62 -12.31 -24.18
N ALA A 273 22.56 -13.18 -24.53
CA ALA A 273 22.59 -14.60 -24.16
C ALA A 273 22.94 -14.89 -22.68
N SER A 274 23.16 -13.85 -21.89
CA SER A 274 23.28 -13.89 -20.41
C SER A 274 21.94 -13.84 -19.68
N HIS A 275 20.83 -13.55 -20.37
CA HIS A 275 19.49 -13.49 -19.78
C HIS A 275 18.70 -14.77 -20.08
N ILE A 276 17.89 -15.20 -19.10
CA ILE A 276 17.04 -16.40 -19.25
C ILE A 276 16.15 -16.37 -20.49
N PHE A 277 15.76 -15.17 -20.94
CA PHE A 277 14.94 -15.00 -22.14
C PHE A 277 15.64 -15.52 -23.39
N ALA A 278 16.89 -15.15 -23.63
CA ALA A 278 17.68 -15.65 -24.76
C ALA A 278 18.02 -17.14 -24.59
N VAL A 279 18.40 -17.53 -23.37
CA VAL A 279 18.75 -18.92 -23.05
C VAL A 279 17.58 -19.85 -23.31
N ASN A 280 16.37 -19.54 -22.82
CA ASN A 280 15.18 -20.37 -23.00
C ASN A 280 14.81 -20.55 -24.48
N ASN A 281 14.91 -19.50 -25.30
CA ASN A 281 14.68 -19.59 -26.74
C ASN A 281 15.65 -20.56 -27.41
N ALA A 282 16.94 -20.48 -27.09
CA ALA A 282 17.93 -21.41 -27.63
C ALA A 282 17.75 -22.85 -27.11
N LEU A 283 17.44 -23.00 -25.83
CA LEU A 283 17.16 -24.29 -25.20
C LEU A 283 15.97 -25.00 -25.87
N ARG A 284 14.86 -24.28 -26.09
CA ARG A 284 13.69 -24.80 -26.81
C ARG A 284 14.01 -25.16 -28.25
N ALA A 285 14.76 -24.31 -28.95
CA ALA A 285 15.20 -24.60 -30.31
C ALA A 285 16.02 -25.89 -30.35
N TRP A 286 17.05 -26.00 -29.51
CA TRP A 286 17.93 -27.17 -29.51
C TRP A 286 17.23 -28.45 -29.08
N GLY A 287 16.40 -28.40 -28.04
CA GLY A 287 15.64 -29.56 -27.55
C GLY A 287 14.67 -30.15 -28.58
N LEU A 288 14.22 -29.33 -29.55
CA LEU A 288 13.33 -29.74 -30.64
C LEU A 288 14.04 -29.99 -31.97
N GLY A 289 15.36 -29.83 -32.05
CA GLY A 289 16.09 -30.00 -33.31
C GLY A 289 16.00 -28.80 -34.28
N HIS A 290 15.76 -27.59 -33.78
CA HIS A 290 15.61 -26.36 -34.55
C HIS A 290 16.91 -25.51 -34.56
N ALA A 291 16.98 -24.54 -35.46
CA ALA A 291 18.17 -23.70 -35.62
C ALA A 291 18.12 -22.44 -34.73
N VAL A 292 19.25 -22.09 -34.12
CA VAL A 292 19.45 -20.80 -33.41
C VAL A 292 20.22 -19.83 -34.30
N ILE A 293 19.65 -18.66 -34.55
CA ILE A 293 20.23 -17.61 -35.40
C ILE A 293 20.69 -16.43 -34.54
N LEU A 294 21.99 -16.14 -34.58
CA LEU A 294 22.66 -15.07 -33.83
C LEU A 294 23.09 -13.96 -34.80
N PRO A 295 22.38 -12.82 -34.86
CA PRO A 295 22.63 -11.79 -35.87
C PRO A 295 23.93 -11.01 -35.61
N SER A 296 24.26 -10.75 -34.35
CA SER A 296 25.34 -9.82 -33.95
C SER A 296 25.79 -10.09 -32.51
N LYS A 297 26.95 -9.56 -32.09
CA LYS A 297 27.49 -9.66 -30.72
C LYS A 297 26.51 -9.21 -29.64
N ALA A 298 25.87 -8.06 -29.89
CA ALA A 298 24.84 -7.45 -29.09
C ALA A 298 23.71 -6.97 -30.01
N PHE A 299 22.55 -6.59 -29.46
CA PHE A 299 21.41 -6.16 -30.26
C PHE A 299 21.80 -5.06 -31.25
N ASP A 300 21.65 -5.35 -32.53
CA ASP A 300 21.82 -4.42 -33.64
C ASP A 300 20.63 -4.59 -34.59
N ILE A 301 20.00 -3.47 -34.95
CA ILE A 301 18.76 -3.48 -35.74
C ILE A 301 19.06 -3.92 -37.18
N GLY A 302 20.15 -3.45 -37.78
CA GLY A 302 20.52 -3.77 -39.15
C GLY A 302 20.85 -5.26 -39.30
N ALA A 303 21.65 -5.81 -38.38
CA ALA A 303 21.98 -7.22 -38.32
C ALA A 303 20.73 -8.09 -38.05
N THR A 304 19.83 -7.64 -37.16
CA THR A 304 18.54 -8.29 -36.93
C THR A 304 17.70 -8.37 -38.21
N LEU A 305 17.55 -7.24 -38.93
CA LEU A 305 16.82 -7.19 -40.20
C LEU A 305 17.46 -8.11 -41.25
N LYS A 306 18.79 -8.07 -41.35
CA LYS A 306 19.55 -8.94 -42.25
C LYS A 306 19.30 -10.41 -41.92
N ALA A 307 19.31 -10.80 -40.65
CA ALA A 307 19.02 -12.16 -40.22
C ALA A 307 17.59 -12.58 -40.54
N LEU A 308 16.59 -11.74 -40.22
CA LEU A 308 15.19 -12.04 -40.50
C LEU A 308 14.94 -12.30 -41.99
N VAL A 309 15.60 -11.55 -42.87
CA VAL A 309 15.48 -11.70 -44.34
C VAL A 309 16.32 -12.85 -44.87
N HIS A 310 17.61 -12.89 -44.57
CA HIS A 310 18.51 -13.88 -45.17
C HIS A 310 18.30 -15.28 -44.61
N GLU A 311 18.14 -15.40 -43.29
CA GLU A 311 17.96 -16.70 -42.63
C GLU A 311 16.49 -17.12 -42.55
N GLN A 312 15.57 -16.31 -43.11
CA GLN A 312 14.13 -16.58 -43.16
C GLN A 312 13.58 -17.04 -41.78
N CYS A 313 13.96 -16.33 -40.72
CA CYS A 313 13.61 -16.66 -39.35
C CYS A 313 12.09 -16.80 -39.19
N THR A 314 11.67 -17.86 -38.48
CA THR A 314 10.26 -18.20 -38.29
C THR A 314 9.76 -17.84 -36.90
N ILE A 315 10.67 -17.87 -35.91
CA ILE A 315 10.36 -17.54 -34.52
C ILE A 315 11.25 -16.39 -34.06
N MET A 316 10.62 -15.37 -33.50
CA MET A 316 11.31 -14.25 -32.87
C MET A 316 10.75 -14.03 -31.46
N SER A 317 11.64 -13.73 -30.52
CA SER A 317 11.27 -13.31 -29.19
C SER A 317 11.79 -11.89 -28.97
N ALA A 318 10.90 -10.97 -28.59
CA ALA A 318 11.23 -9.55 -28.50
C ALA A 318 10.53 -8.86 -27.32
N VAL A 319 11.03 -7.69 -26.93
CA VAL A 319 10.29 -6.73 -26.12
C VAL A 319 9.68 -5.66 -27.07
N PRO A 320 8.58 -4.98 -26.70
CA PRO A 320 7.92 -3.97 -27.55
C PRO A 320 8.84 -2.89 -28.12
N THR A 321 9.84 -2.45 -27.36
CA THR A 321 10.81 -1.44 -27.80
C THR A 321 11.65 -1.93 -28.99
N LEU A 322 12.02 -3.22 -29.03
CA LEU A 322 12.77 -3.78 -30.15
C LEU A 322 11.91 -3.85 -31.41
N VAL A 323 10.63 -4.25 -31.29
CA VAL A 323 9.69 -4.30 -32.43
C VAL A 323 9.53 -2.91 -33.05
N LYS A 324 9.33 -1.89 -32.22
CA LYS A 324 9.23 -0.48 -32.66
C LYS A 324 10.52 -0.01 -33.32
N ALA A 325 11.67 -0.36 -32.76
CA ALA A 325 12.98 0.00 -33.33
C ALA A 325 13.23 -0.65 -34.69
N ILE A 326 12.81 -1.91 -34.88
CA ILE A 326 12.89 -2.63 -36.16
C ILE A 326 12.00 -1.96 -37.21
N LEU A 327 10.75 -1.65 -36.87
CA LEU A 327 9.79 -1.04 -37.78
C LEU A 327 10.12 0.42 -38.13
N GLY A 328 10.71 1.16 -37.19
CA GLY A 328 11.14 2.55 -37.41
C GLY A 328 12.46 2.69 -38.17
N ASN A 329 13.14 1.59 -38.49
CA ASN A 329 14.42 1.65 -39.18
C ASN A 329 14.22 1.93 -40.69
N PRO A 330 14.93 2.91 -41.29
CA PRO A 330 14.81 3.22 -42.71
C PRO A 330 15.14 2.05 -43.66
N LEU A 331 15.92 1.06 -43.19
CA LEU A 331 16.29 -0.14 -43.92
C LEU A 331 15.28 -1.30 -43.73
N PHE A 332 14.14 -1.06 -43.09
CA PHE A 332 13.10 -2.07 -42.94
C PHE A 332 12.63 -2.56 -44.33
N PRO A 333 12.80 -3.85 -44.66
CA PRO A 333 12.59 -4.38 -46.02
C PRO A 333 11.10 -4.52 -46.38
N GLY A 334 10.20 -4.19 -45.45
CA GLY A 334 8.77 -4.43 -45.54
C GLY A 334 8.40 -5.85 -45.11
N LYS A 335 7.19 -6.01 -44.56
CA LYS A 335 6.70 -7.27 -43.98
C LYS A 335 6.71 -8.49 -44.90
N LYS A 336 6.60 -8.27 -46.22
CA LYS A 336 6.59 -9.36 -47.22
C LYS A 336 7.95 -10.04 -47.39
N ALA A 337 9.03 -9.41 -46.94
CA ALA A 337 10.37 -9.97 -46.98
C ALA A 337 10.67 -10.90 -45.78
N LEU A 338 9.77 -10.96 -44.79
CA LEU A 338 9.93 -11.69 -43.54
C LEU A 338 9.10 -12.99 -43.56
N ASN A 339 9.51 -14.00 -42.81
CA ASN A 339 8.85 -15.32 -42.74
C ASN A 339 8.42 -15.70 -41.30
N LEU A 340 8.06 -14.70 -40.50
CA LEU A 340 7.73 -14.89 -39.09
C LEU A 340 6.41 -15.65 -38.94
N SER A 341 6.45 -16.84 -38.34
CA SER A 341 5.27 -17.57 -37.91
C SER A 341 4.75 -17.04 -36.59
N ILE A 342 5.64 -16.81 -35.62
CA ILE A 342 5.23 -16.34 -34.29
C ILE A 342 6.24 -15.34 -33.72
N VAL A 343 5.71 -14.29 -33.10
CA VAL A 343 6.49 -13.41 -32.23
C VAL A 343 6.06 -13.60 -30.79
N THR A 344 6.96 -14.12 -29.95
CA THR A 344 6.73 -14.14 -28.50
C THR A 344 7.16 -12.79 -27.93
N ILE A 345 6.24 -12.08 -27.28
CA ILE A 345 6.50 -10.77 -26.72
C ILE A 345 6.34 -10.81 -25.19
N GLY A 346 7.28 -10.21 -24.46
CA GLY A 346 7.27 -10.31 -23.01
C GLY A 346 8.25 -9.37 -22.33
N GLY A 347 8.49 -9.59 -21.03
CA GLY A 347 9.47 -8.84 -20.24
C GLY A 347 9.05 -7.43 -19.82
N THR A 348 7.91 -6.93 -20.31
CA THR A 348 7.26 -5.66 -19.94
C THR A 348 5.75 -5.76 -20.21
N LEU A 349 5.00 -4.70 -19.93
CA LEU A 349 3.57 -4.63 -20.28
C LEU A 349 3.42 -4.64 -21.81
N ILE A 350 2.46 -5.44 -22.29
CA ILE A 350 2.16 -5.58 -23.71
C ILE A 350 0.81 -4.93 -24.01
N THR A 351 0.81 -3.98 -24.94
CA THR A 351 -0.39 -3.29 -25.38
C THR A 351 -1.01 -3.97 -26.63
N PRO A 352 -2.29 -3.70 -26.95
CA PRO A 352 -2.88 -4.18 -28.21
C PRO A 352 -2.08 -3.70 -29.43
N GLU A 353 -1.55 -2.49 -29.36
CA GLU A 353 -0.71 -1.91 -30.41
C GLU A 353 0.58 -2.70 -30.62
N ASP A 354 1.21 -3.21 -29.55
CA ASP A 354 2.44 -4.00 -29.70
C ASP A 354 2.17 -5.32 -30.43
N ILE A 355 1.04 -5.98 -30.16
CA ILE A 355 0.60 -7.17 -30.92
C ILE A 355 0.29 -6.81 -32.37
N ARG A 356 -0.39 -5.69 -32.61
CA ARG A 356 -0.67 -5.19 -33.97
C ARG A 356 0.61 -4.91 -34.74
N LEU A 357 1.61 -4.27 -34.13
CA LEU A 357 2.91 -4.00 -34.75
C LEU A 357 3.63 -5.31 -35.13
N CYS A 358 3.55 -6.35 -34.31
CA CYS A 358 4.08 -7.67 -34.67
C CYS A 358 3.35 -8.28 -35.86
N ARG A 359 2.01 -8.33 -35.83
CA ARG A 359 1.22 -9.01 -36.88
C ARG A 359 1.15 -8.23 -38.18
N GLU A 360 0.78 -6.96 -38.10
CA GLU A 360 0.56 -6.11 -39.27
C GLU A 360 1.85 -5.42 -39.76
N GLY A 361 2.71 -5.04 -38.82
CA GLY A 361 3.97 -4.34 -39.11
C GLY A 361 5.07 -5.30 -39.56
N LEU A 362 5.39 -6.32 -38.75
CA LEU A 362 6.39 -7.34 -39.10
C LEU A 362 5.83 -8.45 -39.99
N GLY A 363 4.50 -8.56 -40.14
CA GLY A 363 3.88 -9.62 -40.95
C GLY A 363 3.88 -10.98 -40.27
N ALA A 364 4.08 -11.05 -38.95
CA ALA A 364 4.00 -12.29 -38.21
C ALA A 364 2.58 -12.87 -38.29
N LYS A 365 2.45 -14.19 -38.47
CA LYS A 365 1.11 -14.84 -38.48
C LYS A 365 0.42 -14.61 -37.14
N ASP A 366 1.16 -14.87 -36.05
CA ASP A 366 0.70 -14.71 -34.68
C ASP A 366 1.71 -13.93 -33.81
N ALA A 367 1.21 -13.30 -32.76
CA ALA A 367 2.04 -12.76 -31.70
C ALA A 367 1.39 -13.06 -30.35
N ILE A 368 2.17 -13.61 -29.42
CA ILE A 368 1.66 -14.06 -28.12
C ILE A 368 2.44 -13.46 -26.96
N GLN A 369 1.74 -13.21 -25.87
CA GLN A 369 2.33 -12.70 -24.64
C GLN A 369 2.94 -13.85 -23.83
N ALA A 370 4.08 -13.60 -23.19
CA ALA A 370 4.69 -14.54 -22.25
C ALA A 370 5.18 -13.80 -21.00
N PHE A 371 4.93 -14.42 -19.85
CA PHE A 371 5.37 -13.95 -18.55
C PHE A 371 6.27 -14.97 -17.86
N GLY A 372 7.33 -14.43 -17.25
CA GLY A 372 8.31 -15.15 -16.47
C GLY A 372 9.40 -14.19 -15.98
N MET A 373 10.19 -14.67 -15.03
CA MET A 373 11.32 -13.95 -14.44
C MET A 373 12.58 -14.84 -14.43
N SER A 374 13.74 -14.30 -14.05
CA SER A 374 15.01 -15.06 -14.05
C SER A 374 14.93 -16.33 -13.21
N GLU A 375 14.05 -16.35 -12.22
CA GLU A 375 13.76 -17.41 -11.27
C GLU A 375 12.83 -18.51 -11.84
N GLY A 376 12.17 -18.27 -12.99
CA GLY A 376 11.28 -19.22 -13.64
C GLY A 376 10.60 -18.58 -14.84
N ALA A 377 11.07 -18.87 -16.06
CA ALA A 377 10.53 -18.30 -17.29
C ALA A 377 10.54 -19.27 -18.49
N PRO A 378 9.47 -19.25 -19.32
CA PRO A 378 8.15 -18.69 -19.04
C PRO A 378 7.34 -19.63 -18.12
N VAL A 379 6.35 -19.08 -17.40
CA VAL A 379 5.41 -19.87 -16.57
C VAL A 379 3.94 -19.59 -16.91
N ILE A 380 3.68 -18.47 -17.60
CA ILE A 380 2.35 -18.09 -18.07
C ILE A 380 2.49 -17.61 -19.52
N SER A 381 1.67 -18.12 -20.42
CA SER A 381 1.61 -17.65 -21.81
C SER A 381 0.30 -18.07 -22.47
N TRP A 382 0.13 -17.69 -23.72
CA TRP A 382 -0.98 -18.15 -24.56
C TRP A 382 -0.54 -19.28 -25.49
N THR A 383 -1.49 -20.10 -25.91
CA THR A 383 -1.34 -20.97 -27.09
C THR A 383 -2.03 -20.29 -28.27
N ARG A 384 -1.46 -20.36 -29.49
CA ARG A 384 -2.08 -19.75 -30.69
C ARG A 384 -3.53 -20.19 -30.94
N SER A 385 -3.87 -21.42 -30.54
CA SER A 385 -5.20 -22.00 -30.70
C SER A 385 -6.18 -21.64 -29.57
N ASP A 386 -5.78 -20.85 -28.57
CA ASP A 386 -6.68 -20.51 -27.46
C ASP A 386 -7.87 -19.65 -27.95
N PRO A 387 -9.12 -20.05 -27.68
CA PRO A 387 -10.30 -19.35 -28.18
C PRO A 387 -10.48 -17.94 -27.62
N LEU A 388 -9.79 -17.59 -26.51
CA LEU A 388 -9.87 -16.25 -25.91
C LEU A 388 -8.97 -15.21 -26.61
N LEU A 389 -8.02 -15.65 -27.45
CA LEU A 389 -7.20 -14.75 -28.27
C LEU A 389 -7.99 -14.21 -29.48
N LYS A 390 -8.95 -13.31 -29.22
CA LYS A 390 -9.69 -12.60 -30.28
C LYS A 390 -8.73 -11.72 -31.07
N ASP A 391 -8.68 -11.90 -32.38
CA ASP A 391 -7.75 -11.20 -33.28
C ASP A 391 -6.27 -11.28 -32.82
N GLY A 392 -5.90 -12.38 -32.14
CA GLY A 392 -4.55 -12.61 -31.64
C GLY A 392 -4.15 -11.76 -30.42
N TYR A 393 -5.07 -11.04 -29.78
CA TYR A 393 -4.80 -10.25 -28.57
C TYR A 393 -5.77 -10.56 -27.43
N HIS A 394 -5.26 -10.47 -26.21
CA HIS A 394 -6.08 -10.46 -24.99
C HIS A 394 -5.42 -9.54 -23.93
N PRO A 395 -6.19 -8.79 -23.11
CA PRO A 395 -5.62 -7.93 -22.06
C PRO A 395 -4.89 -8.68 -20.94
N GLY A 396 -5.25 -9.94 -20.73
CA GLY A 396 -4.54 -10.85 -19.83
C GLY A 396 -3.28 -11.45 -20.48
N VAL A 397 -2.26 -11.74 -19.66
CA VAL A 397 -0.95 -12.18 -20.14
C VAL A 397 -0.93 -13.64 -20.59
N GLY A 398 -1.89 -14.45 -20.15
CA GLY A 398 -2.03 -15.86 -20.54
C GLY A 398 -2.61 -16.73 -19.45
N LYS A 399 -2.49 -18.04 -19.67
CA LYS A 399 -2.84 -19.10 -18.72
C LYS A 399 -1.57 -19.79 -18.22
N THR A 400 -1.68 -20.49 -17.10
CA THR A 400 -0.59 -21.27 -16.50
C THR A 400 -0.08 -22.33 -17.48
N LEU A 401 1.22 -22.34 -17.72
CA LEU A 401 1.84 -23.31 -18.63
C LEU A 401 1.92 -24.72 -18.00
N PRO A 402 1.96 -25.78 -18.81
CA PRO A 402 2.22 -27.13 -18.32
C PRO A 402 3.49 -27.20 -17.46
N GLY A 403 3.41 -27.90 -16.33
CA GLY A 403 4.47 -28.03 -15.34
C GLY A 403 4.61 -26.84 -14.40
N ALA A 404 4.07 -25.65 -14.71
CA ALA A 404 4.05 -24.53 -13.79
C ALA A 404 2.80 -24.57 -12.89
N ASN A 405 2.86 -23.91 -11.75
CA ASN A 405 1.72 -23.61 -10.89
C ASN A 405 1.61 -22.10 -10.70
N THR A 406 0.40 -21.59 -10.58
CA THR A 406 0.17 -20.17 -10.27
C THR A 406 -0.94 -20.02 -9.26
N ARG A 407 -0.80 -19.07 -8.35
CA ARG A 407 -1.91 -18.63 -7.50
C ARG A 407 -1.82 -17.14 -7.20
N ILE A 408 -2.95 -16.55 -6.88
CA ILE A 408 -3.07 -15.17 -6.43
C ILE A 408 -3.38 -15.20 -4.93
N CYS A 409 -2.47 -14.67 -4.12
CA CYS A 409 -2.59 -14.66 -2.67
C CYS A 409 -2.91 -13.27 -2.12
N VAL A 410 -3.47 -13.18 -0.92
CA VAL A 410 -3.50 -11.91 -0.18
C VAL A 410 -2.05 -11.44 0.02
N PRO A 411 -1.71 -10.17 -0.30
CA PRO A 411 -0.33 -9.71 -0.26
C PRO A 411 0.35 -9.94 1.09
N GLY A 412 1.56 -10.49 1.07
CA GLY A 412 2.30 -10.83 2.29
C GLY A 412 1.79 -12.06 3.05
N THR A 413 0.79 -12.77 2.54
CA THR A 413 0.31 -14.05 3.11
C THR A 413 0.36 -15.16 2.05
N ARG A 414 -0.03 -16.38 2.42
CA ARG A 414 -0.19 -17.53 1.51
C ARG A 414 -1.66 -17.88 1.26
N GLU A 415 -2.58 -17.05 1.75
CA GLU A 415 -4.03 -17.27 1.59
C GLU A 415 -4.44 -16.92 0.16
N VAL A 416 -5.00 -17.89 -0.57
CA VAL A 416 -5.44 -17.70 -1.96
C VAL A 416 -6.74 -16.89 -2.00
N VAL A 417 -6.77 -15.83 -2.79
CA VAL A 417 -7.99 -15.01 -2.98
C VAL A 417 -8.99 -15.70 -3.90
N ALA A 418 -10.26 -15.27 -3.91
CA ALA A 418 -11.24 -15.80 -4.86
C ALA A 418 -10.89 -15.41 -6.31
N ARG A 419 -11.44 -16.10 -7.31
CA ARG A 419 -11.38 -15.65 -8.71
C ARG A 419 -11.86 -14.20 -8.80
N ASN A 420 -11.28 -13.46 -9.74
CA ASN A 420 -11.50 -12.04 -9.96
C ASN A 420 -11.11 -11.09 -8.81
N GLN A 421 -10.47 -11.57 -7.73
CA GLN A 421 -9.88 -10.70 -6.72
C GLN A 421 -8.41 -10.40 -7.05
N VAL A 422 -8.00 -9.17 -6.71
CA VAL A 422 -6.61 -8.72 -6.86
C VAL A 422 -5.80 -9.21 -5.66
N GLY A 423 -4.59 -9.70 -5.93
CA GLY A 423 -3.65 -10.10 -4.90
C GLY A 423 -2.22 -10.15 -5.44
N GLU A 424 -1.37 -10.93 -4.81
CA GLU A 424 0.04 -11.14 -5.16
C GLU A 424 0.22 -12.44 -5.93
N LEU A 425 0.86 -12.36 -7.11
CA LEU A 425 1.13 -13.53 -7.93
C LEU A 425 2.23 -14.37 -7.29
N HIS A 426 1.92 -15.62 -6.98
CA HIS A 426 2.88 -16.65 -6.62
C HIS A 426 2.99 -17.64 -7.77
N ILE A 427 4.23 -17.94 -8.20
CA ILE A 427 4.51 -18.93 -9.25
C ILE A 427 5.24 -20.12 -8.64
N GLY A 428 4.99 -21.32 -9.12
CA GLY A 428 5.56 -22.54 -8.55
C GLY A 428 5.68 -23.68 -9.55
N GLY A 429 6.02 -24.85 -9.05
CA GLY A 429 6.22 -26.07 -9.84
C GLY A 429 7.65 -26.21 -10.41
N PRO A 430 7.94 -27.33 -11.09
CA PRO A 430 9.27 -27.65 -11.63
C PRO A 430 10.02 -26.51 -12.37
N PRO A 431 9.38 -25.62 -13.14
CA PRO A 431 10.09 -24.52 -13.82
C PRO A 431 10.75 -23.48 -12.91
N VAL A 432 10.40 -23.42 -11.62
CA VAL A 432 10.87 -22.39 -10.67
C VAL A 432 12.10 -22.87 -9.91
N ILE A 433 13.06 -21.98 -9.67
CA ILE A 433 14.26 -22.27 -8.85
C ILE A 433 13.90 -22.64 -7.41
N GLU A 434 14.73 -23.44 -6.76
CA GLU A 434 14.52 -23.83 -5.35
C GLU A 434 15.04 -22.79 -4.36
N GLY A 435 15.99 -21.96 -4.77
CA GLY A 435 16.72 -21.03 -3.92
C GLY A 435 17.63 -20.14 -4.75
N TYR A 436 17.92 -18.93 -4.28
CA TYR A 436 18.98 -18.11 -4.86
C TYR A 436 20.36 -18.64 -4.45
N LEU A 437 21.36 -18.38 -5.30
CA LEU A 437 22.75 -18.71 -5.00
C LEU A 437 23.19 -18.01 -3.70
N GLY A 438 23.74 -18.78 -2.75
CA GLY A 438 24.16 -18.26 -1.44
C GLY A 438 23.03 -17.97 -0.45
N GLY A 439 21.77 -18.31 -0.76
CA GLY A 439 20.64 -18.17 0.17
C GLY A 439 20.11 -16.75 0.36
N VAL A 440 20.48 -15.82 -0.51
CA VAL A 440 20.02 -14.42 -0.46
C VAL A 440 18.50 -14.36 -0.64
N GLU A 441 17.79 -13.59 0.19
CA GLU A 441 16.33 -13.39 0.13
C GLU A 441 15.47 -14.67 0.09
N SER A 442 15.88 -15.70 0.85
CA SER A 442 15.14 -16.96 1.00
C SER A 442 13.67 -16.80 1.39
N GLN A 443 13.30 -15.70 2.06
CA GLN A 443 11.92 -15.37 2.44
C GLN A 443 10.94 -15.19 1.27
N SER A 444 11.42 -14.91 0.06
CA SER A 444 10.60 -14.80 -1.16
C SER A 444 10.25 -16.17 -1.77
N LEU A 445 10.91 -17.24 -1.30
CA LEU A 445 10.67 -18.62 -1.70
C LEU A 445 10.08 -19.40 -0.52
N TYR A 446 9.15 -20.30 -0.78
CA TYR A 446 8.64 -21.21 0.23
C TYR A 446 8.17 -22.52 -0.39
N THR A 447 8.03 -23.53 0.46
CA THR A 447 7.53 -24.84 0.08
C THR A 447 6.22 -25.11 0.83
N ASP A 448 5.23 -25.65 0.14
CA ASP A 448 4.02 -26.22 0.73
C ASP A 448 3.75 -27.62 0.17
N ALA A 449 2.57 -28.19 0.44
CA ALA A 449 2.20 -29.53 -0.01
C ALA A 449 2.17 -29.70 -1.54
N VAL A 450 2.10 -28.60 -2.30
CA VAL A 450 2.01 -28.59 -3.77
C VAL A 450 3.40 -28.39 -4.41
N GLY A 451 4.38 -27.90 -3.65
CA GLY A 451 5.79 -27.81 -4.07
C GLY A 451 6.43 -26.48 -3.70
N ASN A 452 7.47 -26.12 -4.44
CA ASN A 452 8.18 -24.85 -4.28
C ASN A 452 7.43 -23.72 -4.98
N TRP A 453 7.44 -22.55 -4.34
CA TRP A 453 6.77 -21.34 -4.77
C TRP A 453 7.68 -20.15 -4.60
N LEU A 454 7.57 -19.22 -5.54
CA LEU A 454 8.19 -17.91 -5.54
C LEU A 454 7.09 -16.84 -5.43
N VAL A 455 7.25 -15.95 -4.46
CA VAL A 455 6.51 -14.70 -4.32
C VAL A 455 7.10 -13.69 -5.30
N THR A 456 6.33 -13.29 -6.33
CA THR A 456 6.88 -12.47 -7.43
C THR A 456 6.98 -10.97 -7.10
N GLY A 457 6.22 -10.51 -6.09
CA GLY A 457 6.01 -9.08 -5.82
C GLY A 457 5.11 -8.38 -6.83
N ASP A 458 4.50 -9.11 -7.77
CA ASP A 458 3.63 -8.57 -8.81
C ASP A 458 2.17 -8.62 -8.38
N GLN A 459 1.46 -7.50 -8.56
CA GLN A 459 0.03 -7.40 -8.36
C GLN A 459 -0.67 -8.04 -9.55
N ALA A 460 -1.56 -8.99 -9.28
CA ALA A 460 -2.25 -9.72 -10.33
C ALA A 460 -3.67 -10.14 -9.91
N ARG A 461 -4.46 -10.53 -10.91
CA ARG A 461 -5.80 -11.10 -10.77
C ARG A 461 -5.94 -12.29 -11.71
N MET A 462 -6.66 -13.32 -11.31
CA MET A 462 -7.01 -14.47 -12.15
C MET A 462 -8.52 -14.49 -12.38
N ASP A 463 -8.97 -14.56 -13.63
CA ASP A 463 -10.41 -14.64 -13.94
C ASP A 463 -10.94 -16.09 -13.93
N GLU A 464 -12.24 -16.25 -14.20
CA GLU A 464 -12.91 -17.55 -14.19
C GLU A 464 -12.34 -18.53 -15.22
N ASP A 465 -11.78 -18.03 -16.33
CA ASP A 465 -11.17 -18.84 -17.39
C ASP A 465 -9.70 -19.21 -17.09
N GLY A 466 -9.18 -18.81 -15.92
CA GLY A 466 -7.77 -19.02 -15.57
C GLY A 466 -6.81 -18.06 -16.25
N VAL A 467 -7.31 -16.99 -16.85
CA VAL A 467 -6.46 -15.96 -17.44
C VAL A 467 -5.93 -15.06 -16.35
N ILE A 468 -4.62 -14.83 -16.39
CA ILE A 468 -3.92 -14.00 -15.41
C ILE A 468 -3.70 -12.61 -15.99
N TYR A 469 -3.98 -11.58 -15.19
CA TYR A 469 -3.75 -10.17 -15.52
C TYR A 469 -2.70 -9.61 -14.58
N ILE A 470 -1.63 -9.03 -15.13
CA ILE A 470 -0.61 -8.33 -14.35
C ILE A 470 -1.00 -6.85 -14.27
N LEU A 471 -1.14 -6.33 -13.06
CA LEU A 471 -1.63 -4.98 -12.79
C LEU A 471 -0.52 -4.00 -12.40
N GLY A 472 0.66 -4.51 -12.03
CA GLY A 472 1.82 -3.73 -11.63
C GLY A 472 2.71 -4.49 -10.64
N ARG A 473 3.67 -3.81 -10.00
CA ARG A 473 4.46 -4.37 -8.89
C ARG A 473 4.11 -3.67 -7.59
N TYR A 474 3.98 -4.40 -6.49
CA TYR A 474 3.68 -3.81 -5.18
C TYR A 474 4.73 -2.78 -4.71
N LYS A 475 5.99 -2.94 -5.11
CA LYS A 475 7.07 -2.00 -4.81
C LYS A 475 7.04 -0.70 -5.64
N ASP A 476 6.44 -0.76 -6.83
CA ASP A 476 6.35 0.38 -7.74
C ASP A 476 5.05 1.17 -7.51
N VAL A 477 4.13 0.64 -6.70
CA VAL A 477 2.90 1.32 -6.30
C VAL A 477 3.26 2.65 -5.65
N ILE A 478 2.75 3.73 -6.22
CA ILE A 478 2.92 5.07 -5.69
C ILE A 478 1.87 5.25 -4.61
N ILE A 479 2.30 5.48 -3.38
CA ILE A 479 1.38 5.66 -2.26
C ILE A 479 1.19 7.15 -2.03
N ARG A 480 0.11 7.69 -2.58
CA ARG A 480 -0.21 9.13 -2.51
C ARG A 480 -1.45 9.34 -1.64
N GLY A 481 -1.29 10.00 -0.50
CA GLY A 481 -2.38 10.25 0.44
C GLY A 481 -3.00 8.97 1.00
N GLY A 482 -2.21 7.89 1.13
CA GLY A 482 -2.69 6.57 1.57
C GLY A 482 -3.29 5.69 0.46
N GLU A 483 -3.46 6.24 -0.74
CA GLU A 483 -4.00 5.52 -1.90
C GLU A 483 -2.88 4.88 -2.72
N ASN A 484 -3.09 3.62 -3.11
CA ASN A 484 -2.18 2.88 -3.96
C ASN A 484 -2.44 3.23 -5.43
N ILE A 485 -1.54 3.99 -6.05
CA ILE A 485 -1.61 4.35 -7.46
C ILE A 485 -0.70 3.41 -8.25
N PRO A 486 -1.25 2.56 -9.13
CA PRO A 486 -0.45 1.80 -10.07
C PRO A 486 0.13 2.79 -11.11
N PRO A 487 1.45 2.99 -11.19
CA PRO A 487 2.04 3.90 -12.17
C PRO A 487 1.65 3.53 -13.60
N LEU A 488 1.47 2.24 -13.83
CA LEU A 488 1.10 1.66 -15.12
C LEU A 488 -0.19 2.25 -15.70
N LYS A 489 -1.17 2.56 -14.85
CA LYS A 489 -2.43 3.18 -15.26
C LYS A 489 -2.20 4.58 -15.82
N LEU A 490 -1.33 5.36 -15.17
CA LEU A 490 -0.92 6.68 -15.62
C LEU A 490 -0.09 6.60 -16.90
N GLU A 491 0.90 5.70 -16.95
CA GLU A 491 1.78 5.50 -18.11
C GLU A 491 0.99 5.13 -19.36
N THR A 492 0.03 4.20 -19.24
CA THR A 492 -0.83 3.78 -20.35
C THR A 492 -1.73 4.92 -20.83
N THR A 493 -2.22 5.73 -19.90
CA THR A 493 -3.09 6.88 -20.23
C THR A 493 -2.30 7.95 -20.99
N ILE A 494 -1.11 8.31 -20.50
CA ILE A 494 -0.25 9.31 -21.15
C ILE A 494 0.23 8.80 -22.51
N GLY A 495 0.60 7.52 -22.62
CA GLY A 495 0.98 6.90 -23.88
C GLY A 495 -0.16 6.86 -24.92
N GLY A 496 -1.41 6.86 -24.46
CA GLY A 496 -2.61 6.93 -25.31
C GLY A 496 -2.91 8.30 -25.90
N MET A 497 -2.24 9.37 -25.45
CA MET A 497 -2.50 10.75 -25.90
C MET A 497 -1.95 11.06 -27.30
N GLY A 498 -1.04 10.24 -27.83
CA GLY A 498 -0.44 10.49 -29.13
C GLY A 498 0.57 9.42 -29.55
N ALA A 499 0.64 9.16 -30.85
CA ALA A 499 1.57 8.17 -31.38
C ALA A 499 3.03 8.56 -31.07
N GLY A 500 3.76 7.64 -30.44
CA GLY A 500 5.18 7.82 -30.10
C GLY A 500 5.45 8.49 -28.75
N ILE A 501 4.43 8.87 -27.98
CA ILE A 501 4.61 9.34 -26.59
C ILE A 501 5.01 8.15 -25.71
N VAL A 502 6.12 8.30 -24.99
CA VAL A 502 6.58 7.31 -24.01
C VAL A 502 6.66 7.98 -22.65
N ALA A 503 5.90 7.46 -21.68
CA ALA A 503 5.87 7.99 -20.32
C ALA A 503 6.32 6.93 -19.31
N GLN A 504 7.00 7.38 -18.27
CA GLN A 504 7.30 6.59 -17.07
C GLN A 504 6.89 7.40 -15.85
N VAL A 505 6.17 6.77 -14.94
CA VAL A 505 5.64 7.42 -13.75
C VAL A 505 6.31 6.82 -12.52
N VAL A 506 6.85 7.70 -11.69
CA VAL A 506 7.58 7.36 -10.45
C VAL A 506 6.97 8.09 -9.27
N GLY A 507 7.03 7.47 -8.09
CA GLY A 507 6.64 8.10 -6.83
C GLY A 507 7.84 8.86 -6.27
N LEU A 508 7.69 10.18 -6.09
CA LEU A 508 8.66 10.97 -5.35
C LEU A 508 8.17 11.22 -3.93
N PRO A 509 9.05 11.14 -2.92
CA PRO A 509 8.69 11.52 -1.56
C PRO A 509 8.10 12.93 -1.51
N ASP A 510 7.03 13.08 -0.72
CA ASP A 510 6.36 14.35 -0.48
C ASP A 510 5.92 14.41 0.99
N GLU A 511 6.19 15.53 1.65
CA GLU A 511 5.99 15.66 3.11
C GLU A 511 4.52 15.54 3.54
N ILE A 512 3.58 15.80 2.62
CA ILE A 512 2.14 15.82 2.89
C ILE A 512 1.45 14.64 2.23
N ALA A 513 1.77 14.37 0.97
CA ALA A 513 1.15 13.28 0.24
C ALA A 513 1.79 11.92 0.51
N GLY A 514 2.89 11.86 1.26
CA GLY A 514 3.76 10.67 1.37
C GLY A 514 4.57 10.48 0.10
N GLN A 515 3.89 10.25 -1.03
CA GLN A 515 4.47 10.34 -2.36
C GLN A 515 3.58 11.13 -3.32
N VAL A 516 4.18 11.74 -4.34
CA VAL A 516 3.47 12.29 -5.50
C VAL A 516 3.89 11.59 -6.78
N SER A 517 2.92 11.31 -7.64
CA SER A 517 3.19 10.73 -8.96
C SER A 517 3.85 11.77 -9.86
N VAL A 518 5.02 11.47 -10.37
CA VAL A 518 5.73 12.32 -11.32
C VAL A 518 5.90 11.58 -12.63
N ALA A 519 5.45 12.19 -13.72
CA ALA A 519 5.64 11.65 -15.06
C ALA A 519 6.91 12.20 -15.70
N VAL A 520 7.75 11.31 -16.21
CA VAL A 520 8.86 11.63 -17.11
C VAL A 520 8.44 11.18 -18.51
N VAL A 521 8.38 12.12 -19.45
CA VAL A 521 7.76 11.91 -20.76
C VAL A 521 8.74 12.24 -21.88
N LYS A 522 8.78 11.39 -22.90
CA LYS A 522 9.38 11.69 -24.19
C LYS A 522 8.25 11.95 -25.20
N ILE A 523 8.16 13.17 -25.68
CA ILE A 523 7.17 13.62 -26.68
C ILE A 523 7.91 13.77 -28.02
N PRO A 524 7.48 13.13 -29.10
CA PRO A 524 8.05 13.34 -30.44
C PRO A 524 7.82 14.78 -30.92
N GLU A 525 8.73 15.34 -31.72
CA GLU A 525 8.60 16.70 -32.29
C GLU A 525 7.31 16.88 -33.12
N THR A 526 6.75 15.79 -33.63
CA THR A 526 5.52 15.78 -34.43
C THR A 526 4.24 15.79 -33.59
N ALA A 527 4.33 15.69 -32.25
CA ALA A 527 3.17 15.64 -31.36
C ALA A 527 2.98 16.98 -30.63
N GLU A 528 1.85 17.64 -30.85
CA GLU A 528 1.45 18.87 -30.14
C GLU A 528 0.76 18.52 -28.81
N VAL A 529 1.51 18.01 -27.83
CA VAL A 529 0.97 17.71 -26.48
C VAL A 529 1.78 18.46 -25.43
N SER A 530 1.10 19.28 -24.63
CA SER A 530 1.69 20.07 -23.55
C SER A 530 1.69 19.32 -22.20
N LYS A 531 2.55 19.75 -21.27
CA LYS A 531 2.56 19.24 -19.89
C LYS A 531 1.21 19.43 -19.19
N THR A 532 0.56 20.56 -19.44
CA THR A 532 -0.74 20.90 -18.88
C THR A 532 -1.83 19.94 -19.34
N GLU A 533 -1.86 19.59 -20.63
CA GLU A 533 -2.79 18.61 -21.18
C GLU A 533 -2.54 17.21 -20.61
N ILE A 534 -1.27 16.80 -20.42
CA ILE A 534 -0.93 15.53 -19.76
C ILE A 534 -1.47 15.49 -18.34
N MET A 535 -1.26 16.55 -17.57
CA MET A 535 -1.76 16.65 -16.19
C MET A 535 -3.30 16.66 -16.15
N ALA A 536 -3.95 17.37 -17.06
CA ALA A 536 -5.40 17.40 -17.17
C ALA A 536 -5.97 16.00 -17.51
N THR A 537 -5.40 15.33 -18.50
CA THR A 537 -5.81 13.98 -18.92
C THR A 537 -5.64 12.95 -17.79
N CYS A 538 -4.52 13.01 -17.05
CA CYS A 538 -4.35 12.14 -15.88
C CYS A 538 -5.32 12.46 -14.74
N ARG A 539 -5.76 13.72 -14.57
CA ARG A 539 -6.79 14.09 -13.60
C ARG A 539 -8.18 13.57 -13.97
N GLU A 540 -8.49 13.41 -15.25
CA GLU A 540 -9.76 12.81 -15.69
C GLU A 540 -9.93 11.35 -15.22
N LEU A 541 -8.82 10.64 -14.96
CA LEU A 541 -8.85 9.31 -14.33
C LEU A 541 -9.31 9.36 -12.86
N GLY A 542 -9.34 10.55 -12.26
CA GLY A 542 -9.75 10.81 -10.88
C GLY A 542 -8.66 11.49 -10.04
N PRO A 543 -9.03 12.16 -8.93
CA PRO A 543 -8.10 12.99 -8.14
C PRO A 543 -6.79 12.33 -7.67
N MET A 544 -6.80 11.02 -7.38
CA MET A 544 -5.60 10.30 -6.95
C MET A 544 -4.54 10.24 -8.07
N TYR A 545 -4.97 10.14 -9.32
CA TYR A 545 -4.13 10.05 -10.51
C TYR A 545 -3.56 11.41 -10.95
N ALA A 546 -3.84 12.49 -10.24
CA ALA A 546 -3.21 13.77 -10.57
C ALA A 546 -1.69 13.65 -10.41
N LEU A 547 -0.99 14.11 -11.44
CA LEU A 547 0.47 14.18 -11.40
C LEU A 547 0.88 15.37 -10.53
N GLY A 548 1.88 15.17 -9.67
CA GLY A 548 2.54 16.25 -8.95
C GLY A 548 3.39 17.12 -9.87
N SER A 549 3.96 16.55 -10.94
CA SER A 549 4.68 17.30 -11.97
C SER A 549 4.90 16.44 -13.22
N VAL A 550 5.13 17.09 -14.35
CA VAL A 550 5.57 16.46 -15.61
C VAL A 550 6.93 17.02 -16.01
N TYR A 551 7.90 16.13 -16.21
CA TYR A 551 9.21 16.48 -16.75
C TYR A 551 9.37 15.88 -18.15
N LEU A 552 9.94 16.65 -19.07
CA LEU A 552 10.40 16.12 -20.34
C LEU A 552 11.72 15.39 -20.12
N LEU A 553 11.95 14.30 -20.86
CA LEU A 553 13.19 13.53 -20.75
C LEU A 553 14.44 14.41 -21.04
N SER A 554 14.32 15.36 -21.97
CA SER A 554 15.35 16.34 -22.30
C SER A 554 15.68 17.29 -21.14
N GLU A 555 14.73 17.61 -20.26
CA GLU A 555 14.96 18.44 -19.06
C GLU A 555 15.86 17.74 -18.05
N LEU A 556 15.88 16.41 -18.05
CA LEU A 556 16.78 15.60 -17.22
C LEU A 556 18.17 15.45 -17.85
N GLY A 557 18.45 16.14 -18.98
CA GLY A 557 19.70 16.01 -19.72
C GLY A 557 19.84 14.68 -20.48
N MET A 558 18.71 14.01 -20.79
CA MET A 558 18.70 12.70 -21.43
C MET A 558 17.98 12.75 -22.79
N GLU A 559 18.60 12.18 -23.83
CA GLU A 559 17.95 12.02 -25.16
C GLU A 559 17.12 10.73 -25.26
N THR A 560 17.49 9.72 -24.47
CA THR A 560 16.88 8.38 -24.45
C THR A 560 16.72 7.88 -23.02
N PHE A 561 15.66 7.10 -22.75
CA PHE A 561 15.43 6.55 -21.42
C PHE A 561 16.60 5.65 -20.99
N PRO A 562 17.02 5.68 -19.71
CA PRO A 562 18.02 4.76 -19.20
C PRO A 562 17.45 3.35 -19.20
N MET A 563 18.07 2.45 -19.95
CA MET A 563 17.59 1.08 -20.13
C MET A 563 18.57 0.04 -19.57
N THR A 564 18.07 -1.12 -19.21
CA THR A 564 18.88 -2.33 -19.03
C THR A 564 19.36 -2.85 -20.39
N SER A 565 20.26 -3.84 -20.38
CA SER A 565 20.69 -4.53 -21.61
C SER A 565 19.55 -5.25 -22.36
N LEU A 566 18.38 -5.41 -21.74
CA LEU A 566 17.14 -5.93 -22.35
C LEU A 566 16.18 -4.82 -22.84
N GLY A 567 16.56 -3.54 -22.76
CA GLY A 567 15.69 -2.44 -23.16
C GLY A 567 14.59 -2.10 -22.14
N LYS A 568 14.70 -2.59 -20.88
CA LYS A 568 13.76 -2.24 -19.79
C LYS A 568 14.16 -0.91 -19.16
N ILE A 569 13.23 0.00 -18.94
CA ILE A 569 13.53 1.31 -18.35
C ILE A 569 13.89 1.18 -16.86
N LYS A 570 14.97 1.83 -16.43
CA LYS A 570 15.42 1.88 -15.03
C LYS A 570 14.72 3.03 -14.30
N LYS A 571 13.54 2.77 -13.73
CA LYS A 571 12.72 3.79 -13.02
C LYS A 571 13.45 4.47 -11.85
N GLU A 572 14.30 3.76 -11.11
CA GLU A 572 15.08 4.37 -10.02
C GLU A 572 16.06 5.45 -10.52
N VAL A 573 16.70 5.24 -11.67
CA VAL A 573 17.59 6.25 -12.28
C VAL A 573 16.80 7.51 -12.66
N LEU A 574 15.57 7.35 -13.15
CA LEU A 574 14.69 8.48 -13.44
C LEU A 574 14.28 9.21 -12.16
N LYS A 575 13.93 8.47 -11.11
CA LYS A 575 13.60 9.03 -9.79
C LYS A 575 14.75 9.84 -9.21
N GLU A 576 15.96 9.30 -9.22
CA GLU A 576 17.17 9.99 -8.79
C GLU A 576 17.46 11.25 -9.62
N ALA A 577 17.34 11.17 -10.95
CA ALA A 577 17.57 12.32 -11.83
C ALA A 577 16.57 13.47 -11.55
N VAL A 578 15.29 13.14 -11.35
CA VAL A 578 14.28 14.15 -11.00
C VAL A 578 14.57 14.75 -9.60
N LEU A 579 14.95 13.92 -8.62
CA LEU A 579 15.33 14.40 -7.29
C LEU A 579 16.54 15.34 -7.33
N ALA A 580 17.57 14.97 -8.11
CA ALA A 580 18.75 15.79 -8.31
C ALA A 580 18.40 17.14 -8.96
N LEU A 581 17.53 17.15 -9.97
CA LEU A 581 17.08 18.38 -10.62
C LEU A 581 16.33 19.30 -9.64
N ARG A 582 15.45 18.75 -8.80
CA ARG A 582 14.76 19.48 -7.73
C ARG A 582 15.73 20.04 -6.68
N LEU A 583 16.78 19.29 -6.33
CA LEU A 583 17.79 19.74 -5.36
C LEU A 583 18.62 20.92 -5.91
N HIS A 584 19.04 20.85 -7.17
CA HIS A 584 19.78 21.94 -7.82
C HIS A 584 18.97 23.23 -7.90
N ALA A 585 17.65 23.15 -8.15
CA ALA A 585 16.76 24.30 -8.11
C ALA A 585 16.73 24.95 -6.70
N LYS A 586 16.58 24.15 -5.64
CA LYS A 586 16.58 24.62 -4.24
C LYS A 586 17.92 25.24 -3.80
N VAL A 587 19.05 24.72 -4.28
CA VAL A 587 20.38 25.28 -3.96
C VAL A 587 20.59 26.62 -4.66
N LYS A 588 20.15 26.76 -5.91
CA LYS A 588 20.26 28.01 -6.67
C LYS A 588 19.46 29.15 -6.01
N GLU A 589 18.29 28.85 -5.46
CA GLU A 589 17.47 29.77 -4.66
C GLU A 589 18.14 30.21 -3.35
N ARG A 590 18.77 29.28 -2.60
CA ARG A 590 19.46 29.60 -1.34
C ARG A 590 20.70 30.46 -1.55
N VAL A 591 21.43 30.27 -2.65
CA VAL A 591 22.63 31.06 -2.97
C VAL A 591 22.26 32.51 -3.32
N SER A 592 21.12 32.76 -3.97
CA SER A 592 20.63 34.12 -4.24
C SER A 592 20.21 34.92 -2.99
N THR A 593 19.90 34.27 -1.87
CA THR A 593 19.42 34.95 -0.64
C THR A 593 20.53 35.32 0.37
N VAL A 594 21.79 34.93 0.15
CA VAL A 594 22.87 35.06 1.15
C VAL A 594 23.77 36.30 0.92
N ASP A 595 23.75 36.94 -0.26
CA ASP A 595 24.61 38.09 -0.59
C ASP A 595 23.94 39.47 -0.35
N VAL A 596 23.47 39.73 0.88
CA VAL A 596 23.21 41.11 1.33
C VAL A 596 23.96 41.37 2.64
N GLN A 597 25.21 41.81 2.53
CA GLN A 597 25.94 42.41 3.66
C GLN A 597 25.54 43.89 3.84
N PRO A 598 25.34 44.38 5.07
CA PRO A 598 25.07 45.78 5.34
C PRO A 598 26.38 46.58 5.32
N THR A 599 26.54 47.49 4.35
CA THR A 599 27.61 48.51 4.37
C THR A 599 27.07 49.90 4.72
N ALA A 600 27.89 50.65 5.45
CA ALA A 600 27.64 51.91 6.16
C ALA A 600 27.24 53.10 5.26
N PRO A 601 26.68 54.20 5.83
CA PRO A 601 26.12 55.29 5.05
C PRO A 601 27.24 56.18 4.47
N ILE A 602 27.27 56.32 3.15
CA ILE A 602 28.11 57.31 2.46
C ILE A 602 27.22 58.41 1.91
N ASN A 603 27.46 59.63 2.38
CA ASN A 603 26.96 60.87 1.81
C ASN A 603 27.55 61.08 0.40
N GLY A 604 26.72 61.36 -0.61
CA GLY A 604 27.20 61.90 -1.89
C GLY A 604 26.29 61.61 -3.07
N HIS A 605 25.87 62.67 -3.75
CA HIS A 605 25.08 62.68 -4.98
C HIS A 605 25.63 61.79 -6.10
N ASN A 606 24.80 60.92 -6.71
CA ASN A 606 24.45 60.94 -8.15
C ASN A 606 23.72 59.65 -8.59
N GLY A 607 22.57 59.83 -9.27
CA GLY A 607 22.20 59.14 -10.51
C GLY A 607 21.92 57.62 -10.52
N LEU A 608 20.62 57.29 -10.57
CA LEU A 608 20.01 56.19 -11.35
C LEU A 608 20.49 54.75 -11.08
N ASN A 609 19.79 54.07 -10.16
CA ASN A 609 19.11 52.79 -10.42
C ASN A 609 18.08 52.53 -9.31
N ARG A 610 16.81 52.32 -9.68
CA ARG A 610 15.72 51.96 -8.75
C ARG A 610 16.03 50.60 -8.11
N PRO A 611 15.84 50.41 -6.79
CA PRO A 611 15.80 49.08 -6.19
C PRO A 611 14.49 48.38 -6.58
N GLU A 612 14.54 47.09 -6.94
CA GLU A 612 13.38 46.25 -7.21
C GLU A 612 12.45 46.23 -5.99
N GLU A 613 11.17 46.55 -6.21
CA GLU A 613 10.13 46.45 -5.18
C GLU A 613 9.94 44.98 -4.76
N PRO A 614 9.67 44.68 -3.48
CA PRO A 614 9.39 43.33 -3.04
C PRO A 614 8.17 42.76 -3.80
N LEU A 615 8.30 41.54 -4.32
CA LEU A 615 7.24 40.82 -5.04
C LEU A 615 5.93 40.86 -4.24
N SER A 616 4.82 41.14 -4.91
CA SER A 616 3.50 41.13 -4.27
C SER A 616 3.17 39.75 -3.71
N ILE A 617 2.31 39.67 -2.69
CA ILE A 617 1.85 38.36 -2.16
C ILE A 617 1.27 37.51 -3.31
N ALA A 618 0.56 38.10 -4.26
CA ALA A 618 0.02 37.39 -5.42
C ALA A 618 1.13 36.76 -6.29
N ASP A 619 2.21 37.49 -6.57
CA ASP A 619 3.33 36.95 -7.35
C ASP A 619 4.04 35.81 -6.61
N GLN A 620 4.20 35.93 -5.29
CA GLN A 620 4.80 34.87 -4.46
C GLN A 620 3.92 33.61 -4.44
N LEU A 621 2.60 33.77 -4.35
CA LEU A 621 1.65 32.65 -4.45
C LEU A 621 1.66 31.99 -5.84
N VAL A 622 1.80 32.77 -6.92
CA VAL A 622 1.96 32.24 -8.28
C VAL A 622 3.24 31.42 -8.41
N THR A 623 4.37 31.92 -7.88
CA THR A 623 5.65 31.19 -7.87
C THR A 623 5.55 29.89 -7.08
N ILE A 624 4.87 29.89 -5.93
CA ILE A 624 4.65 28.67 -5.15
C ILE A 624 3.83 27.64 -5.95
N TRP A 625 2.82 28.06 -6.69
CA TRP A 625 2.10 27.16 -7.59
C TRP A 625 2.99 26.64 -8.72
N GLU A 626 3.76 27.52 -9.36
CA GLU A 626 4.72 27.15 -10.41
C GLU A 626 5.73 26.10 -9.93
N GLU A 627 6.24 26.23 -8.71
CA GLU A 627 7.08 25.21 -8.06
C GLU A 627 6.36 23.88 -7.83
N LEU A 628 5.10 23.93 -7.38
CA LEU A 628 4.35 22.76 -6.95
C LEU A 628 3.82 21.91 -8.11
N ILE A 629 3.49 22.53 -9.25
CA ILE A 629 2.87 21.86 -10.41
C ILE A 629 3.71 21.94 -11.68
N GLY A 630 4.80 22.73 -11.69
CA GLY A 630 5.73 22.85 -12.81
C GLY A 630 5.22 23.72 -13.98
N VAL A 631 4.11 24.44 -13.79
CA VAL A 631 3.48 25.36 -14.76
C VAL A 631 3.00 26.59 -14.00
N ARG A 632 3.20 27.79 -14.57
CA ARG A 632 2.82 29.06 -13.95
C ARG A 632 1.33 29.39 -14.20
N PRO A 633 0.44 29.33 -13.19
CA PRO A 633 -0.97 29.68 -13.36
C PRO A 633 -1.18 31.20 -13.42
N GLY A 634 -2.29 31.61 -14.05
CA GLY A 634 -2.79 32.99 -13.98
C GLY A 634 -3.36 33.31 -12.60
N VAL A 635 -3.27 34.59 -12.20
CA VAL A 635 -3.74 35.04 -10.87
C VAL A 635 -5.25 34.90 -10.65
N ASP A 636 -6.02 34.91 -11.74
CA ASP A 636 -7.48 34.76 -11.77
C ASP A 636 -7.93 33.34 -12.14
N ASP A 637 -7.00 32.42 -12.43
CA ASP A 637 -7.35 31.04 -12.71
C ASP A 637 -7.93 30.39 -11.45
N SER A 638 -9.04 29.68 -11.61
CA SER A 638 -9.62 28.93 -10.50
C SER A 638 -8.67 27.81 -10.11
N VAL A 639 -8.24 27.80 -8.85
CA VAL A 639 -7.32 26.78 -8.32
C VAL A 639 -7.90 25.37 -8.46
N SER A 640 -9.23 25.24 -8.41
CA SER A 640 -9.95 23.98 -8.66
C SER A 640 -9.71 23.38 -10.06
N SER A 641 -9.34 24.21 -11.05
CA SER A 641 -9.07 23.75 -12.42
C SER A 641 -7.71 23.07 -12.56
N PHE A 642 -6.79 23.30 -11.61
CA PHE A 642 -5.43 22.76 -11.68
C PHE A 642 -4.89 22.14 -10.38
N ALA A 643 -5.70 22.02 -9.32
CA ALA A 643 -5.30 21.42 -8.06
C ALA A 643 -6.36 20.46 -7.51
N ASP A 644 -5.92 19.32 -6.98
CA ASP A 644 -6.73 18.43 -6.14
C ASP A 644 -6.57 18.80 -4.65
N SER A 645 -7.32 18.14 -3.77
CA SER A 645 -7.27 18.37 -2.32
C SER A 645 -5.89 18.18 -1.70
N ILE A 646 -5.06 17.29 -2.25
CA ILE A 646 -3.68 17.05 -1.78
C ILE A 646 -2.75 18.16 -2.26
N SER A 647 -2.87 18.61 -3.52
CA SER A 647 -2.15 19.76 -4.05
C SER A 647 -2.50 21.03 -3.31
N LEU A 648 -3.77 21.20 -2.90
CA LEU A 648 -4.21 22.30 -2.05
C LEU A 648 -3.55 22.26 -0.66
N LEU A 649 -3.43 21.08 -0.04
CA LEU A 649 -2.71 20.93 1.23
C LEU A 649 -1.22 21.26 1.09
N ARG A 650 -0.56 20.77 0.03
CA ARG A 650 0.84 21.07 -0.30
C ARG A 650 1.05 22.56 -0.51
N TYR A 651 0.11 23.20 -1.19
CA TYR A 651 0.11 24.63 -1.40
C TYR A 651 -0.08 25.40 -0.09
N CYS A 652 -1.04 25.04 0.76
CA CYS A 652 -1.23 25.63 2.08
C CYS A 652 0.05 25.60 2.94
N ASP A 653 0.73 24.46 2.96
CA ASP A 653 1.97 24.28 3.72
C ASP A 653 3.14 25.09 3.15
N ARG A 654 3.30 25.10 1.81
CA ARG A 654 4.35 25.88 1.16
C ARG A 654 4.12 27.38 1.32
N VAL A 655 2.87 27.83 1.22
CA VAL A 655 2.45 29.21 1.53
C VAL A 655 2.82 29.58 2.96
N PHE A 656 2.55 28.71 3.93
CA PHE A 656 2.97 28.95 5.31
C PHE A 656 4.49 28.99 5.46
N SER A 657 5.22 28.11 4.80
CA SER A 657 6.68 28.05 4.86
C SER A 657 7.37 29.26 4.24
N VAL A 658 6.81 29.84 3.17
CA VAL A 658 7.39 30.99 2.44
C VAL A 658 6.94 32.31 3.04
N LEU A 659 5.65 32.47 3.32
CA LEU A 659 5.05 33.74 3.76
C LEU A 659 4.89 33.85 5.27
N VAL A 660 5.04 32.75 6.01
CA VAL A 660 4.75 32.65 7.46
C VAL A 660 3.30 33.05 7.79
N LEU A 661 2.41 32.95 6.80
CA LEU A 661 0.99 33.22 6.89
C LEU A 661 0.24 31.94 6.53
N ARG A 662 -0.72 31.53 7.37
CA ARG A 662 -1.50 30.31 7.11
C ARG A 662 -2.61 30.56 6.11
N LEU A 663 -2.67 29.71 5.10
CA LEU A 663 -3.80 29.50 4.20
C LEU A 663 -4.37 28.11 4.47
N PHE A 664 -5.68 27.94 4.63
CA PHE A 664 -6.32 26.67 4.96
C PHE A 664 -7.16 26.15 3.79
N LEU A 665 -7.35 24.83 3.68
CA LEU A 665 -8.20 24.20 2.65
C LEU A 665 -9.61 24.82 2.53
N GLN A 666 -10.20 25.20 3.66
CA GLN A 666 -11.52 25.83 3.71
C GLN A 666 -11.54 27.28 3.19
N ASP A 667 -10.38 27.95 3.13
CA ASP A 667 -10.30 29.30 2.57
C ASP A 667 -10.59 29.31 1.06
N PHE A 668 -10.35 28.19 0.37
CA PHE A 668 -10.54 28.03 -1.08
C PHE A 668 -12.02 28.04 -1.48
N THR A 669 -12.95 27.74 -0.56
CA THR A 669 -14.39 27.78 -0.82
C THR A 669 -14.89 29.18 -1.17
N LYS A 670 -14.25 30.22 -0.61
CA LYS A 670 -14.57 31.63 -0.87
C LYS A 670 -13.47 32.38 -1.62
N ASN A 671 -12.25 31.85 -1.62
CA ASN A 671 -11.05 32.44 -2.23
C ASN A 671 -10.42 31.45 -3.21
N ASP A 672 -11.17 31.13 -4.26
CA ASP A 672 -10.87 30.09 -5.25
C ASP A 672 -9.81 30.49 -6.29
N THR A 673 -9.28 31.71 -6.24
CA THR A 673 -8.24 32.24 -7.14
C THR A 673 -7.05 32.78 -6.34
N ILE A 674 -5.88 32.84 -6.97
CA ILE A 674 -4.65 33.32 -6.33
C ILE A 674 -4.79 34.79 -5.91
N ALA A 675 -5.47 35.61 -6.72
CA ALA A 675 -5.78 37.00 -6.39
C ALA A 675 -6.62 37.14 -5.10
N LYS A 676 -7.67 36.33 -4.93
CA LYS A 676 -8.51 36.34 -3.71
C LYS A 676 -7.72 35.84 -2.48
N GLN A 677 -6.87 34.83 -2.66
CA GLN A 677 -6.00 34.31 -1.59
C GLN A 677 -4.98 35.34 -1.13
N ALA A 678 -4.36 36.07 -2.07
CA ALA A 678 -3.43 37.14 -1.76
C ALA A 678 -4.10 38.25 -0.94
N ALA A 679 -5.33 38.64 -1.28
CA ALA A 679 -6.10 39.61 -0.52
C ALA A 679 -6.40 39.12 0.91
N LEU A 680 -6.78 37.85 1.08
CA LEU A 680 -7.02 37.25 2.39
C LEU A 680 -5.75 37.22 3.27
N LEU A 681 -4.61 36.82 2.70
CA LEU A 681 -3.35 36.75 3.44
C LEU A 681 -2.84 38.13 3.81
N THR A 682 -3.05 39.14 2.95
CA THR A 682 -2.75 40.55 3.26
C THR A 682 -3.55 41.01 4.48
N GLN A 683 -4.86 40.74 4.51
CA GLN A 683 -5.71 41.08 5.65
C GLN A 683 -5.25 40.39 6.95
N ARG A 684 -4.83 39.11 6.88
CA ARG A 684 -4.32 38.37 8.05
C ARG A 684 -2.98 38.91 8.55
N ALA A 685 -2.09 39.31 7.65
CA ALA A 685 -0.82 39.91 8.00
C ALA A 685 -1.01 41.24 8.76
N GLU A 686 -1.92 42.10 8.28
CA GLU A 686 -2.27 43.36 8.94
C GLU A 686 -2.86 43.15 10.34
N GLN A 687 -3.67 42.10 10.53
CA GLN A 687 -4.22 41.73 11.84
C GLN A 687 -3.14 41.22 12.81
N GLN A 688 -2.21 40.38 12.34
CA GLN A 688 -1.07 39.91 13.16
C GLN A 688 -0.16 41.06 13.60
N ASP A 689 0.11 42.02 12.71
CA ASP A 689 0.91 43.20 13.04
C ASP A 689 0.20 44.14 14.02
N ALA A 690 -1.12 44.27 13.93
CA ALA A 690 -1.91 45.00 14.92
C ALA A 690 -1.83 44.35 16.31
N ILE A 691 -1.88 43.02 16.38
CA ILE A 691 -1.75 42.24 17.63
C ILE A 691 -0.32 42.33 18.20
N LYS A 692 0.73 42.25 17.36
CA LYS A 692 2.13 42.43 17.76
C LYS A 692 2.42 43.84 18.28
N LYS A 693 1.84 44.87 17.66
CA LYS A 693 1.95 46.27 18.15
C LYS A 693 1.22 46.47 19.48
N ALA A 694 0.08 45.81 19.69
CA ALA A 694 -0.62 45.82 20.97
C ALA A 694 0.14 45.08 22.09
N THR A 695 0.90 44.04 21.76
CA THR A 695 1.67 43.25 22.73
C THR A 695 3.06 43.83 23.03
N ASN A 696 3.71 44.54 22.10
CA ASN A 696 4.99 45.23 22.35
C ASN A 696 4.86 46.51 23.20
N GLY A 697 3.66 47.08 23.34
CA GLY A 697 3.38 48.19 24.26
C GLY A 697 3.18 47.78 25.72
N LEU A 698 3.13 46.48 26.01
CA LEU A 698 2.90 45.90 27.34
C LEU A 698 4.12 45.07 27.75
N GLY A 699 5.14 45.74 28.29
CA GLY A 699 6.26 45.05 28.94
C GLY A 699 5.75 44.14 30.07
N LYS A 700 6.27 42.90 30.13
CA LYS A 700 6.15 41.90 31.21
C LYS A 700 5.18 42.28 32.34
N VAL A 701 3.91 41.95 32.19
CA VAL A 701 2.99 41.83 33.32
C VAL A 701 2.35 40.46 33.25
N ALA A 702 2.59 39.67 34.29
CA ALA A 702 1.88 38.43 34.58
C ALA A 702 0.37 38.68 34.55
N PHE A 703 -0.39 37.78 33.92
CA PHE A 703 -1.84 37.75 34.14
C PHE A 703 -2.10 37.30 35.58
N SER A 704 -2.17 38.28 36.48
CA SER A 704 -2.79 38.16 37.80
C SER A 704 -4.26 38.57 37.67
N PRO A 705 -5.20 37.82 38.27
CA PRO A 705 -6.63 38.07 38.15
C PRO A 705 -7.02 39.30 39.00
N ALA A 706 -7.38 40.41 38.35
CA ALA A 706 -7.90 41.59 39.03
C ALA A 706 -9.36 41.84 38.67
N ARG A 707 -10.22 41.58 39.66
CA ARG A 707 -11.50 42.23 40.02
C ARG A 707 -12.08 43.23 39.00
N MET A 708 -13.27 42.90 38.48
CA MET A 708 -14.29 43.89 38.16
C MET A 708 -15.24 44.01 39.36
N ASP A 709 -15.15 45.12 40.08
CA ASP A 709 -16.19 45.62 40.99
C ASP A 709 -16.43 47.09 40.68
N HIS A 710 -17.70 47.45 40.40
CA HIS A 710 -18.33 48.70 40.85
C HIS A 710 -19.86 48.66 40.64
N PRO A 711 -20.66 49.52 41.30
CA PRO A 711 -21.57 49.10 42.37
C PRO A 711 -23.05 49.25 42.00
N MET A 712 -23.93 48.43 42.60
CA MET A 712 -25.35 48.76 42.75
C MET A 712 -25.84 48.31 44.14
N THR A 713 -26.52 49.25 44.77
CA THR A 713 -27.03 49.35 46.14
C THR A 713 -28.02 48.27 46.61
N ASN A 714 -27.90 47.94 47.91
CA ASN A 714 -28.90 47.63 48.95
C ASN A 714 -30.20 46.87 48.63
N GLY A 715 -30.42 45.79 49.40
CA GLY A 715 -31.75 45.22 49.68
C GLY A 715 -31.69 43.90 50.46
N VAL A 716 -31.72 43.99 51.79
CA VAL A 716 -31.80 42.87 52.75
C VAL A 716 -33.21 42.26 52.77
N VAL A 717 -33.35 40.92 52.74
CA VAL A 717 -34.39 40.17 53.50
C VAL A 717 -33.90 38.75 53.85
N GLN A 718 -34.04 38.40 55.14
CA GLN A 718 -33.80 37.10 55.79
C GLN A 718 -34.92 36.08 55.55
N GLN A 719 -34.63 34.77 55.70
CA GLN A 719 -35.35 33.77 56.55
C GLN A 719 -34.97 32.33 56.11
N ASN A 720 -34.32 31.54 56.97
CA ASN A 720 -34.85 30.62 58.01
C ASN A 720 -35.39 29.27 57.48
N GLY A 721 -34.69 28.18 57.80
CA GLY A 721 -35.24 27.15 58.69
C GLY A 721 -35.71 25.78 58.14
N VAL A 722 -35.01 24.73 58.61
CA VAL A 722 -35.54 23.54 59.32
C VAL A 722 -35.91 22.24 58.55
N HIS A 723 -35.18 21.17 58.96
CA HIS A 723 -35.45 19.71 59.10
C HIS A 723 -35.79 18.75 57.94
N LYS A 724 -34.98 17.66 57.91
CA LYS A 724 -35.25 16.29 57.39
C LYS A 724 -36.19 15.53 58.35
N PRO A 725 -36.88 14.44 57.92
CA PRO A 725 -36.29 13.10 58.06
C PRO A 725 -36.59 12.10 56.92
N LYS A 726 -35.83 10.99 56.98
CA LYS A 726 -35.70 9.85 56.06
C LYS A 726 -36.92 8.91 56.05
N ALA A 727 -37.10 8.18 54.94
CA ALA A 727 -37.50 6.77 54.93
C ALA A 727 -36.93 6.05 53.70
N ALA A 728 -36.76 4.73 53.85
CA ALA A 728 -35.83 3.85 53.18
C ALA A 728 -36.28 3.28 51.81
N ASP A 729 -35.23 2.92 51.05
CA ASP A 729 -35.05 1.77 50.16
C ASP A 729 -35.75 1.66 48.79
N LEU A 730 -34.90 1.23 47.84
CA LEU A 730 -35.13 0.71 46.48
C LEU A 730 -35.42 1.74 45.37
N HIS A 731 -34.35 2.31 44.80
CA HIS A 731 -34.37 2.80 43.41
C HIS A 731 -33.04 2.56 42.69
N ILE A 732 -33.17 1.98 41.50
CA ILE A 732 -32.19 1.94 40.41
C ILE A 732 -31.68 3.37 40.18
N SER A 733 -30.37 3.60 40.30
CA SER A 733 -29.78 4.95 40.18
C SER A 733 -29.83 5.43 38.72
N SER A 734 -30.92 6.09 38.34
CA SER A 734 -31.06 6.93 37.15
C SER A 734 -30.90 8.43 37.44
N ALA A 735 -30.31 8.82 38.57
CA ALA A 735 -30.21 10.22 38.96
C ALA A 735 -28.96 10.90 38.37
N LEU A 736 -29.13 11.59 37.23
CA LEU A 736 -28.21 12.65 36.79
C LEU A 736 -28.22 13.81 37.81
N PRO A 737 -27.05 14.42 38.14
CA PRO A 737 -27.00 15.47 39.14
C PRO A 737 -27.59 16.79 38.66
N LYS A 738 -28.41 17.43 39.52
CA LYS A 738 -29.01 18.73 39.25
C LYS A 738 -27.98 19.86 39.44
N SER A 739 -27.81 20.68 38.40
CA SER A 739 -26.90 21.85 38.41
C SER A 739 -27.26 22.91 39.48
N PRO A 740 -26.34 23.31 40.38
CA PRO A 740 -26.58 24.40 41.32
C PRO A 740 -26.28 25.80 40.74
N LYS A 741 -27.14 26.77 41.08
CA LYS A 741 -27.02 28.19 40.73
C LYS A 741 -25.96 28.91 41.61
N SER A 742 -24.66 28.80 41.30
CA SER A 742 -23.58 29.58 41.96
C SER A 742 -22.73 30.42 40.99
N SER A 743 -21.91 31.38 41.46
CA SER A 743 -21.10 32.29 40.62
C SER A 743 -19.78 31.64 40.07
N PRO A 744 -19.20 32.15 38.96
CA PRO A 744 -18.05 31.51 38.28
C PRO A 744 -16.79 31.35 39.14
N ILE A 745 -16.46 32.35 39.96
CA ILE A 745 -15.25 32.33 40.83
C ILE A 745 -15.38 31.26 41.91
N LYS A 746 -16.58 31.09 42.48
CA LYS A 746 -16.82 30.07 43.52
C LYS A 746 -16.66 28.65 42.96
N ARG A 747 -16.99 28.45 41.67
CA ARG A 747 -16.93 27.14 40.99
C ARG A 747 -15.52 26.66 40.63
N GLU A 748 -14.55 27.56 40.42
CA GLU A 748 -13.14 27.16 40.26
C GLU A 748 -12.50 26.79 41.60
N LEU A 749 -12.84 27.55 42.66
CA LEU A 749 -12.45 27.22 44.04
C LEU A 749 -12.97 25.84 44.47
N ASP A 750 -14.21 25.50 44.08
CA ASP A 750 -14.82 24.18 44.36
C ASP A 750 -14.09 23.05 43.61
N LEU A 751 -13.70 23.26 42.33
CA LEU A 751 -13.02 22.26 41.51
C LEU A 751 -11.59 21.97 42.01
N HIS A 752 -10.82 23.02 42.33
CA HIS A 752 -9.48 22.88 42.87
C HIS A 752 -9.49 22.24 44.27
N SER A 753 -10.44 22.63 45.13
CA SER A 753 -10.59 22.02 46.46
C SER A 753 -10.95 20.54 46.38
N ALA A 754 -11.84 20.16 45.45
CA ALA A 754 -12.17 18.76 45.20
C ALA A 754 -10.96 17.98 44.66
N ALA A 755 -10.14 18.58 43.79
CA ALA A 755 -8.91 17.96 43.29
C ALA A 755 -7.92 17.67 44.42
N ILE A 756 -7.68 18.63 45.32
CA ILE A 756 -6.82 18.44 46.50
C ILE A 756 -7.32 17.29 47.37
N SER A 757 -8.63 17.25 47.63
CA SER A 757 -9.23 16.18 48.44
C SER A 757 -9.10 14.81 47.79
N ALA A 758 -9.23 14.72 46.47
CA ALA A 758 -9.11 13.46 45.74
C ALA A 758 -7.67 12.95 45.70
N VAL A 759 -6.69 13.86 45.57
CA VAL A 759 -5.26 13.51 45.52
C VAL A 759 -4.71 13.07 46.88
N ALA A 760 -5.28 13.56 47.98
CA ALA A 760 -4.83 13.23 49.34
C ALA A 760 -4.75 11.71 49.65
N SER A 761 -5.51 10.87 48.94
CA SER A 761 -5.50 9.41 49.09
C SER A 761 -4.59 8.66 48.10
N THR A 762 -3.84 9.36 47.24
CA THR A 762 -3.12 8.78 46.09
C THR A 762 -1.59 8.79 46.22
N GLY A 763 -1.06 9.35 47.32
CA GLY A 763 0.39 9.44 47.56
C GLY A 763 1.08 10.67 46.93
N PHE A 764 0.35 11.52 46.23
CA PHE A 764 0.83 12.80 45.67
C PHE A 764 0.49 13.98 46.58
N GLU A 765 1.27 15.07 46.48
CA GLU A 765 1.06 16.30 47.22
C GLU A 765 0.18 17.30 46.44
N GLN A 766 -0.35 18.32 47.12
CA GLN A 766 -1.10 19.39 46.47
C GLN A 766 -0.28 20.09 45.38
N SER A 767 1.05 20.21 45.55
CA SER A 767 1.98 20.78 44.57
C SER A 767 2.11 19.97 43.28
N ASP A 768 1.73 18.68 43.28
CA ASP A 768 1.81 17.83 42.10
C ASP A 768 0.62 18.04 41.15
N ILE A 769 -0.45 18.70 41.61
CA ILE A 769 -1.61 19.03 40.77
C ILE A 769 -1.25 20.16 39.80
N GLU A 770 -1.11 19.82 38.52
CA GLU A 770 -0.87 20.82 37.47
C GLU A 770 -2.17 21.50 37.05
N ASN A 771 -3.25 20.73 36.91
CA ASN A 771 -4.52 21.27 36.45
C ASN A 771 -5.74 20.41 36.80
N ALA A 772 -6.92 21.02 36.71
CA ALA A 772 -8.20 20.32 36.71
C ALA A 772 -8.97 20.66 35.42
N ILE A 773 -9.39 19.62 34.70
CA ILE A 773 -10.07 19.73 33.40
C ILE A 773 -11.49 19.18 33.56
N ARG A 774 -12.49 20.00 33.22
CA ARG A 774 -13.89 19.59 33.25
C ARG A 774 -14.17 18.60 32.13
N ILE A 775 -14.98 17.59 32.42
CA ILE A 775 -15.49 16.67 31.42
C ILE A 775 -16.85 17.18 30.96
N LYS A 776 -17.06 17.15 29.66
CA LYS A 776 -18.34 17.50 29.03
C LYS A 776 -19.41 16.44 29.32
N ASP A 777 -20.67 16.86 29.37
CA ASP A 777 -21.79 16.02 29.84
C ASP A 777 -21.92 14.70 29.09
N SER A 778 -21.81 14.77 27.76
CA SER A 778 -21.86 13.61 26.87
C SER A 778 -20.81 12.55 27.26
N PHE A 779 -19.70 12.97 27.87
CA PHE A 779 -18.56 12.13 28.22
C PHE A 779 -18.51 11.72 29.69
N HIS A 780 -19.42 12.21 30.55
CA HIS A 780 -19.44 11.79 31.97
C HIS A 780 -19.54 10.28 32.11
N ARG A 781 -20.39 9.66 31.28
CA ARG A 781 -20.54 8.20 31.27
C ARG A 781 -19.36 7.47 30.63
N LEU A 782 -18.67 8.08 29.66
CA LEU A 782 -17.45 7.51 29.09
C LEU A 782 -16.31 7.50 30.12
N ALA A 783 -16.29 8.50 31.02
CA ALA A 783 -15.26 8.64 32.03
C ALA A 783 -15.40 7.66 33.21
N ILE A 784 -16.62 7.44 33.70
CA ILE A 784 -16.87 6.57 34.86
C ILE A 784 -17.29 5.16 34.43
N GLY A 785 -18.02 5.04 33.31
CA GLY A 785 -18.59 3.78 32.86
C GLY A 785 -19.75 3.29 33.72
N THR A 786 -20.37 2.17 33.32
CA THR A 786 -21.21 1.37 34.24
C THR A 786 -20.40 0.32 35.00
N ARG A 787 -19.19 0.01 34.51
CA ARG A 787 -18.26 -1.02 34.99
C ARG A 787 -16.82 -0.51 34.84
N PRO A 788 -15.83 -1.08 35.56
CA PRO A 788 -14.44 -0.65 35.45
C PRO A 788 -13.88 -0.69 34.01
N GLN A 789 -14.25 -1.70 33.22
CA GLN A 789 -13.78 -1.85 31.83
C GLN A 789 -14.52 -0.97 30.81
N SER A 790 -15.69 -0.43 31.17
CA SER A 790 -16.53 0.33 30.24
C SER A 790 -15.77 1.51 29.61
N TYR A 791 -15.94 1.69 28.31
CA TYR A 791 -15.36 2.75 27.49
C TYR A 791 -13.83 2.84 27.56
N HIS A 792 -13.16 1.70 27.75
CA HIS A 792 -11.74 1.58 27.49
C HIS A 792 -11.48 1.15 26.05
N THR A 793 -10.34 1.58 25.52
CA THR A 793 -9.76 1.15 24.25
C THR A 793 -8.32 0.74 24.50
N ARG A 794 -7.96 -0.48 24.10
CA ARG A 794 -6.60 -1.03 24.21
C ARG A 794 -6.02 -1.25 22.83
N LEU A 795 -4.82 -0.72 22.59
CA LEU A 795 -4.03 -0.99 21.40
C LEU A 795 -2.78 -1.77 21.78
N VAL A 796 -2.47 -2.78 20.94
CA VAL A 796 -1.30 -3.63 21.09
C VAL A 796 -0.36 -3.33 19.93
N PHE A 797 0.86 -2.90 20.26
CA PHE A 797 1.92 -2.63 19.30
C PHE A 797 3.02 -3.68 19.44
N ARG A 798 3.49 -4.23 18.32
CA ARG A 798 4.77 -4.93 18.23
C ARG A 798 5.88 -3.90 18.10
N VAL A 799 6.91 -4.00 18.93
CA VAL A 799 8.09 -3.14 18.88
C VAL A 799 9.12 -3.77 17.95
N VAL A 800 9.48 -3.09 16.86
CA VAL A 800 10.28 -3.66 15.77
C VAL A 800 11.79 -3.48 16.01
N THR A 801 12.23 -2.25 16.30
CA THR A 801 13.67 -1.90 16.32
C THR A 801 14.14 -1.26 17.64
N ALA A 802 13.26 -1.03 18.61
CA ALA A 802 13.59 -0.35 19.87
C ALA A 802 13.71 -1.30 21.07
N THR A 803 14.62 -0.98 21.97
CA THR A 803 14.78 -1.64 23.27
C THR A 803 13.68 -1.22 24.27
N ILE A 804 13.42 -2.05 25.28
CA ILE A 804 12.49 -1.73 26.39
C ILE A 804 12.81 -0.37 27.01
N ALA A 805 14.09 -0.05 27.20
CA ALA A 805 14.53 1.24 27.76
C ALA A 805 14.27 2.43 26.82
N GLN A 806 14.37 2.24 25.51
CA GLN A 806 13.97 3.27 24.53
C GLN A 806 12.46 3.48 24.53
N VAL A 807 11.68 2.38 24.54
CA VAL A 807 10.22 2.44 24.60
C VAL A 807 9.76 3.19 25.85
N ARG A 808 10.29 2.82 27.03
CA ARG A 808 9.96 3.50 28.29
C ARG A 808 10.28 4.99 28.24
N ARG A 809 11.49 5.38 27.83
CA ARG A 809 11.89 6.80 27.73
C ARG A 809 11.04 7.58 26.74
N GLY A 810 10.66 6.97 25.62
CA GLY A 810 9.75 7.58 24.65
C GLY A 810 8.38 7.89 25.25
N ILE A 811 7.82 6.94 26.03
CA ILE A 811 6.54 7.13 26.74
C ILE A 811 6.66 8.24 27.80
N GLU A 812 7.71 8.23 28.62
CA GLU A 812 7.95 9.27 29.65
C GLU A 812 8.05 10.67 29.01
N THR A 813 8.76 10.79 27.89
CA THR A 813 8.90 12.05 27.15
C THR A 813 7.57 12.48 26.54
N ALA A 814 6.81 11.55 25.97
CA ALA A 814 5.49 11.83 25.40
C ALA A 814 4.50 12.31 26.47
N LEU A 815 4.43 11.63 27.62
CA LEU A 815 3.57 12.01 28.75
C LEU A 815 3.95 13.38 29.33
N SER A 816 5.23 13.75 29.29
CA SER A 816 5.71 15.05 29.73
C SER A 816 5.19 16.20 28.85
N THR A 817 4.95 15.94 27.57
CA THR A 817 4.50 16.97 26.61
C THR A 817 2.98 17.02 26.45
N ARG A 818 2.24 15.98 26.87
CA ARG A 818 0.78 15.86 26.66
C ARG A 818 0.00 15.71 27.98
N PRO A 819 -0.48 16.83 28.58
CA PRO A 819 -1.16 16.81 29.88
C PRO A 819 -2.39 15.89 30.00
N ILE A 820 -3.19 15.76 28.95
CA ILE A 820 -4.45 14.99 29.00
C ILE A 820 -4.24 13.48 29.23
N PHE A 821 -3.07 12.95 28.87
CA PHE A 821 -2.79 11.51 29.04
C PHE A 821 -2.31 11.14 30.44
N ARG A 822 -1.96 12.11 31.28
CA ARG A 822 -1.51 11.92 32.67
C ARG A 822 -2.56 12.35 33.68
N THR A 823 -3.82 12.06 33.35
CA THR A 823 -4.95 12.40 34.20
C THR A 823 -5.42 11.22 35.02
N MET A 824 -5.90 11.52 36.23
CA MET A 824 -6.78 10.66 37.02
C MET A 824 -8.21 11.23 37.03
N ILE A 825 -9.20 10.41 37.34
CA ILE A 825 -10.61 10.83 37.46
C ILE A 825 -10.96 11.15 38.91
N ALA A 826 -11.72 12.24 39.11
CA ALA A 826 -12.30 12.59 40.40
C ALA A 826 -13.74 13.10 40.21
N GLN A 827 -14.49 13.18 41.31
CA GLN A 827 -15.88 13.64 41.31
C GLN A 827 -16.07 14.82 42.25
N LEU A 828 -16.92 15.75 41.83
CA LEU A 828 -17.47 16.80 42.70
C LEU A 828 -18.48 16.19 43.69
N PRO A 829 -18.87 16.91 44.77
CA PRO A 829 -19.87 16.42 45.73
C PRO A 829 -21.24 16.10 45.13
N ASP A 830 -21.56 16.65 43.96
CA ASP A 830 -22.77 16.32 43.21
C ASP A 830 -22.60 15.08 42.31
N GLY A 831 -21.43 14.47 42.24
CA GLY A 831 -21.13 13.29 41.42
C GLY A 831 -20.58 13.62 40.03
N THR A 832 -20.47 14.91 39.66
CA THR A 832 -19.94 15.31 38.35
C THR A 832 -18.46 14.94 38.20
N PRO A 833 -18.06 14.15 37.18
CA PRO A 833 -16.66 13.78 36.98
C PRO A 833 -15.82 14.90 36.36
N PHE A 834 -14.54 14.92 36.72
CA PHE A 834 -13.52 15.79 36.13
C PHE A 834 -12.14 15.13 36.16
N HIS A 835 -11.25 15.55 35.26
CA HIS A 835 -9.88 15.08 35.22
C HIS A 835 -8.97 15.92 36.11
N ILE A 836 -8.07 15.26 36.83
CA ILE A 836 -6.95 15.89 37.54
C ILE A 836 -5.67 15.56 36.78
N VAL A 837 -4.95 16.59 36.33
CA VAL A 837 -3.67 16.47 35.64
C VAL A 837 -2.54 16.48 36.66
N ILE A 838 -1.72 15.43 36.68
CA ILE A 838 -0.59 15.30 37.63
C ILE A 838 0.72 15.67 36.94
N THR A 839 1.49 16.60 37.52
CA THR A 839 2.79 17.09 37.03
C THR A 839 3.74 15.92 36.72
N PRO A 840 4.52 15.97 35.61
CA PRO A 840 5.44 14.88 35.26
C PRO A 840 6.49 14.64 36.35
N CYS A 841 6.52 13.43 36.90
CA CYS A 841 7.48 12.99 37.92
C CYS A 841 7.68 11.47 37.85
N SER A 842 8.75 10.96 38.48
CA SER A 842 9.05 9.52 38.47
C SER A 842 7.93 8.67 39.06
N SER A 843 7.31 9.11 40.17
CA SER A 843 6.20 8.38 40.80
C SER A 843 4.96 8.28 39.90
N LEU A 844 4.70 9.28 39.05
CA LEU A 844 3.65 9.22 38.02
C LEU A 844 4.00 8.15 36.97
N PHE A 845 5.20 8.20 36.42
CA PHE A 845 5.63 7.26 35.37
C PHE A 845 5.66 5.81 35.86
N ASP A 846 6.13 5.57 37.09
CA ASP A 846 6.13 4.25 37.72
C ASP A 846 4.71 3.73 37.96
N GLY A 847 3.75 4.63 38.23
CA GLY A 847 2.34 4.27 38.38
C GLY A 847 1.62 3.96 37.05
N MET A 848 2.10 4.51 35.93
CA MET A 848 1.45 4.41 34.62
C MET A 848 2.11 3.40 33.66
N ILE A 849 3.41 3.12 33.84
CA ILE A 849 4.23 2.32 32.94
C ILE A 849 4.75 1.08 33.66
N GLU A 850 4.23 -0.08 33.25
CA GLU A 850 4.60 -1.38 33.77
C GLU A 850 5.48 -2.13 32.77
N THR A 851 6.49 -2.86 33.24
CA THR A 851 7.30 -3.77 32.41
C THR A 851 7.06 -5.20 32.87
N LEU A 852 6.69 -6.09 31.95
CA LEU A 852 6.35 -7.48 32.21
C LEU A 852 7.20 -8.42 31.35
N GLU A 853 7.52 -9.59 31.90
CA GLU A 853 8.10 -10.70 31.15
C GLU A 853 7.14 -11.89 31.15
N VAL A 854 6.92 -12.48 29.98
CA VAL A 854 6.09 -13.67 29.82
C VAL A 854 6.86 -14.79 29.14
N SER A 855 6.59 -16.04 29.53
CA SER A 855 7.38 -17.19 29.11
C SER A 855 7.10 -17.62 27.65
N HIS A 856 5.88 -17.48 27.16
CA HIS A 856 5.47 -17.91 25.81
C HIS A 856 4.32 -17.05 25.25
N THR A 857 4.12 -17.10 23.93
CA THR A 857 3.14 -16.26 23.20
C THR A 857 1.69 -16.34 23.71
N PRO A 858 1.13 -17.51 24.08
CA PRO A 858 -0.21 -17.58 24.68
C PRO A 858 -0.40 -16.74 25.96
N ALA A 859 0.65 -16.56 26.77
CA ALA A 859 0.57 -15.71 27.96
C ALA A 859 0.45 -14.21 27.59
N LEU A 860 1.06 -13.77 26.48
CA LEU A 860 0.84 -12.44 25.93
C LEU A 860 -0.63 -12.27 25.50
N GLU A 861 -1.21 -13.26 24.82
CA GLU A 861 -2.62 -13.19 24.39
C GLU A 861 -3.56 -13.00 25.58
N SER A 862 -3.34 -13.73 26.68
CA SER A 862 -4.14 -13.61 27.90
C SER A 862 -4.10 -12.19 28.48
N ILE A 863 -2.94 -11.53 28.50
CA ILE A 863 -2.82 -10.13 28.96
C ILE A 863 -3.52 -9.18 27.99
N THR A 864 -3.31 -9.37 26.68
CA THR A 864 -3.88 -8.45 25.67
C THR A 864 -5.40 -8.49 25.64
N LYS A 865 -6.00 -9.67 25.80
CA LYS A 865 -7.45 -9.92 25.75
C LYS A 865 -8.13 -9.79 27.12
N ASP A 866 -7.40 -9.52 28.20
CA ASP A 866 -7.97 -9.40 29.55
C ASP A 866 -9.04 -8.31 29.61
N GLY A 867 -10.29 -8.75 29.64
CA GLY A 867 -11.50 -7.93 29.77
C GLY A 867 -12.04 -7.85 31.20
N SER A 868 -11.33 -8.43 32.18
CA SER A 868 -11.78 -8.47 33.58
C SER A 868 -11.86 -7.06 34.19
N ALA A 869 -12.72 -6.92 35.19
CA ALA A 869 -12.83 -5.68 35.97
C ALA A 869 -11.50 -5.33 36.66
N GLU A 870 -10.76 -6.34 37.14
CA GLU A 870 -9.47 -6.19 37.81
C GLU A 870 -8.41 -5.61 36.85
N GLY A 871 -8.32 -6.12 35.62
CA GLY A 871 -7.40 -5.63 34.59
C GLY A 871 -7.62 -4.17 34.19
N HIS A 872 -8.82 -3.63 34.45
CA HIS A 872 -9.20 -2.25 34.16
C HIS A 872 -9.28 -1.35 35.39
N THR A 873 -9.01 -1.88 36.59
CA THR A 873 -8.99 -1.09 37.81
C THR A 873 -7.69 -0.30 37.90
N SER A 874 -7.68 0.93 37.40
CA SER A 874 -6.56 1.86 37.51
C SER A 874 -7.04 3.26 37.90
N PRO A 875 -6.31 4.00 38.75
CA PRO A 875 -6.58 5.42 38.98
C PRO A 875 -6.25 6.28 37.74
N TRP A 876 -5.48 5.75 36.78
CA TRP A 876 -5.01 6.48 35.61
C TRP A 876 -5.93 6.27 34.41
N MET A 877 -6.20 7.34 33.67
CA MET A 877 -7.01 7.27 32.44
C MET A 877 -6.23 6.74 31.23
N ALA A 878 -4.90 6.61 31.35
CA ALA A 878 -4.03 5.91 30.39
C ALA A 878 -3.05 5.00 31.14
N ARG A 879 -2.82 3.80 30.62
CA ARG A 879 -1.88 2.81 31.15
C ARG A 879 -1.05 2.19 30.03
N PHE A 880 0.24 1.98 30.29
CA PHE A 880 1.19 1.41 29.34
C PHE A 880 1.87 0.19 29.94
N GLN A 881 1.90 -0.92 29.21
CA GLN A 881 2.58 -2.15 29.62
C GLN A 881 3.57 -2.55 28.52
N ILE A 882 4.85 -2.67 28.86
CA ILE A 882 5.90 -3.14 27.96
C ILE A 882 6.13 -4.61 28.27
N VAL A 883 5.74 -5.50 27.36
CA VAL A 883 5.76 -6.95 27.57
C VAL A 883 6.83 -7.57 26.70
N GLN A 884 7.77 -8.31 27.32
CA GLN A 884 8.76 -9.09 26.61
C GLN A 884 8.41 -10.58 26.65
N VAL A 885 8.43 -11.23 25.48
CA VAL A 885 8.20 -12.68 25.34
C VAL A 885 9.56 -13.39 25.37
N GLN A 886 9.81 -14.20 26.40
CA GLN A 886 11.11 -14.84 26.63
C GLN A 886 11.50 -15.81 25.51
N GLU A 887 10.54 -16.57 24.98
CA GLU A 887 10.76 -17.56 23.92
C GLU A 887 11.27 -16.94 22.60
N SER A 888 10.74 -15.77 22.22
CA SER A 888 11.02 -15.13 20.93
C SER A 888 11.86 -13.86 21.04
N THR A 889 12.19 -13.43 22.27
CA THR A 889 12.78 -12.13 22.64
C THR A 889 12.02 -10.90 22.14
N GLN A 890 10.82 -11.08 21.59
CA GLN A 890 10.01 -10.04 21.00
C GLN A 890 9.39 -9.15 22.06
N THR A 891 9.34 -7.85 21.79
CA THR A 891 8.77 -6.84 22.71
C THR A 891 7.45 -6.29 22.15
N PHE A 892 6.48 -6.09 23.04
CA PHE A 892 5.19 -5.50 22.74
C PHE A 892 4.92 -4.32 23.68
N LEU A 893 4.22 -3.31 23.16
CA LEU A 893 3.68 -2.20 23.94
C LEU A 893 2.16 -2.32 23.93
N ILE A 894 1.55 -2.52 25.10
CA ILE A 894 0.10 -2.51 25.28
C ILE A 894 -0.28 -1.17 25.89
N ALA A 895 -1.09 -0.39 25.20
CA ALA A 895 -1.56 0.91 25.69
C ALA A 895 -3.08 0.90 25.83
N THR A 896 -3.56 1.13 27.05
CA THR A 896 -4.99 1.16 27.40
C THR A 896 -5.39 2.58 27.76
N TYR A 897 -6.48 3.07 27.17
CA TYR A 897 -6.98 4.43 27.33
C TYR A 897 -8.46 4.39 27.69
N ASN A 898 -8.90 5.27 28.58
CA ASN A 898 -10.32 5.57 28.73
C ASN A 898 -10.75 6.60 27.65
N GLN A 899 -11.93 6.42 27.05
CA GLN A 899 -12.39 7.30 25.96
C GLN A 899 -12.65 8.75 26.37
N SER A 900 -12.72 9.08 27.66
CA SER A 900 -12.85 10.48 28.11
C SER A 900 -11.62 11.35 27.85
N ILE A 901 -10.46 10.76 27.55
CA ILE A 901 -9.20 11.48 27.27
C ILE A 901 -8.76 11.42 25.80
N ILE A 902 -9.47 10.67 24.96
CA ILE A 902 -9.11 10.45 23.55
C ILE A 902 -10.32 10.50 22.62
N ASP A 903 -10.11 11.01 21.42
CA ASP A 903 -10.94 10.73 20.25
C ASP A 903 -10.06 10.19 19.11
N ALA A 904 -10.66 9.88 17.95
CA ALA A 904 -9.92 9.32 16.83
C ALA A 904 -8.72 10.23 16.43
N LEU A 905 -8.94 11.52 16.24
CA LEU A 905 -7.91 12.43 15.74
C LEU A 905 -6.82 12.70 16.80
N SER A 906 -7.18 12.83 18.07
CA SER A 906 -6.19 13.01 19.14
C SER A 906 -5.35 11.74 19.36
N LEU A 907 -5.95 10.56 19.19
CA LEU A 907 -5.25 9.29 19.34
C LEU A 907 -4.24 9.05 18.22
N GLN A 908 -4.61 9.40 16.98
CA GLN A 908 -3.72 9.29 15.82
C GLN A 908 -2.45 10.12 15.99
N THR A 909 -2.62 11.40 16.33
CA THR A 909 -1.49 12.32 16.54
C THR A 909 -0.62 11.88 17.71
N TRP A 910 -1.24 11.39 18.78
CA TRP A 910 -0.54 10.84 19.94
C TRP A 910 0.38 9.65 19.59
N HIS A 911 -0.10 8.66 18.84
CA HIS A 911 0.72 7.49 18.50
C HIS A 911 1.82 7.81 17.50
N LEU A 912 1.60 8.77 16.60
CA LEU A 912 2.66 9.24 15.69
C LEU A 912 3.80 9.91 16.45
N ASP A 913 3.47 10.78 17.41
CA ASP A 913 4.49 11.42 18.25
C ASP A 913 5.20 10.40 19.15
N LEU A 914 4.46 9.41 19.67
CA LEU A 914 5.04 8.35 20.48
C LEU A 914 6.05 7.51 19.69
N ASP A 915 5.72 7.10 18.46
CA ASP A 915 6.64 6.36 17.57
C ASP A 915 7.94 7.15 17.33
N ARG A 916 7.82 8.45 17.01
CA ARG A 916 8.97 9.35 16.77
C ARG A 916 9.82 9.57 18.01
N LEU A 917 9.20 9.72 19.19
CA LEU A 917 9.90 9.91 20.45
C LEU A 917 10.65 8.65 20.92
N ILE A 918 10.14 7.46 20.59
CA ILE A 918 10.85 6.21 20.86
C ILE A 918 12.09 6.08 19.96
N GLN A 919 11.99 6.52 18.69
CA GLN A 919 13.13 6.57 17.76
C GLN A 919 14.18 7.60 18.22
N ASN A 920 13.74 8.83 18.49
CA ASN A 920 14.59 9.94 18.88
C ASN A 920 13.99 10.71 20.06
N PRO A 921 14.52 10.55 21.28
CA PRO A 921 14.06 11.28 22.45
C PRO A 921 14.20 12.81 22.35
N GLU A 922 15.08 13.32 21.48
CA GLU A 922 15.26 14.76 21.25
C GLU A 922 14.30 15.32 20.18
N TYR A 923 13.41 14.49 19.63
CA TYR A 923 12.43 14.93 18.64
C TYR A 923 11.52 16.03 19.23
N SER A 924 11.47 17.17 18.53
CA SER A 924 10.59 18.27 18.91
C SER A 924 9.17 17.98 18.48
N VAL A 925 8.33 17.62 19.46
CA VAL A 925 6.90 17.38 19.25
C VAL A 925 6.21 18.70 18.86
N PRO A 926 5.41 18.74 17.78
CA PRO A 926 4.63 19.92 17.42
C PRO A 926 3.72 20.36 18.57
N LEU A 927 3.72 21.65 18.88
CA LEU A 927 2.88 22.19 19.95
C LEU A 927 1.41 22.15 19.53
N LEU A 928 0.64 21.18 20.03
CA LEU A 928 -0.82 21.19 19.90
C LEU A 928 -1.44 22.18 20.89
N SER A 929 -2.61 22.69 20.53
CA SER A 929 -3.40 23.51 21.44
C SER A 929 -3.81 22.68 22.66
N PRO A 930 -3.52 23.12 23.88
CA PRO A 930 -3.94 22.41 25.08
C PRO A 930 -5.46 22.21 25.09
N PHE A 931 -5.92 21.07 25.58
CA PHE A 931 -7.36 20.76 25.63
C PHE A 931 -8.14 21.61 26.65
N LYS A 932 -7.49 22.03 27.74
CA LYS A 932 -8.15 22.75 28.83
C LYS A 932 -8.89 24.02 28.39
N PRO A 933 -8.29 24.96 27.63
CA PRO A 933 -9.02 26.13 27.13
C PRO A 933 -10.33 25.80 26.42
N PHE A 934 -10.33 24.72 25.60
CA PHE A 934 -11.55 24.24 24.95
C PHE A 934 -12.58 23.75 25.97
N ALA A 935 -12.18 22.91 26.92
CA ALA A 935 -13.08 22.40 27.96
C ALA A 935 -13.68 23.52 28.83
N ASP A 936 -12.88 24.53 29.19
CA ASP A 936 -13.34 25.67 29.98
C ASP A 936 -14.32 26.54 29.20
N LEU A 937 -14.02 26.81 27.92
CA LEU A 937 -14.94 27.53 27.02
C LEU A 937 -16.26 26.76 26.83
N LEU A 938 -16.21 25.45 26.59
CA LEU A 938 -17.40 24.59 26.50
C LEU A 938 -18.21 24.60 27.79
N HIS A 939 -17.57 24.68 28.95
CA HIS A 939 -18.31 24.84 30.19
C HIS A 939 -19.02 26.21 30.29
N LEU A 940 -18.36 27.30 29.88
CA LEU A 940 -18.94 28.65 29.86
C LEU A 940 -20.11 28.76 28.87
N TYR A 941 -20.00 28.09 27.72
CA TYR A 941 -21.06 28.01 26.72
C TYR A 941 -22.41 27.62 27.28
N ARG A 942 -22.43 26.66 28.21
CA ARG A 942 -23.63 25.95 28.65
C ARG A 942 -24.77 26.89 29.00
N SER A 943 -24.46 28.08 29.49
CA SER A 943 -25.43 29.07 29.96
C SER A 943 -25.63 30.26 29.01
N SER A 944 -24.97 30.26 27.86
CA SER A 944 -25.02 31.31 26.83
C SER A 944 -26.30 31.25 25.98
N VAL A 945 -26.58 32.33 25.26
CA VAL A 945 -27.72 32.40 24.31
C VAL A 945 -27.55 31.42 23.12
N PRO A 946 -26.37 31.28 22.49
CA PRO A 946 -26.21 30.29 21.42
C PRO A 946 -26.38 28.84 21.90
N ALA A 947 -26.06 28.53 23.16
CA ALA A 947 -26.36 27.22 23.75
C ALA A 947 -27.85 26.98 23.87
N GLN A 948 -28.61 27.99 24.30
CA GLN A 948 -30.07 27.88 24.38
C GLN A 948 -30.69 27.63 23.01
N ALA A 949 -30.17 28.25 21.94
CA ALA A 949 -30.62 27.99 20.58
C ALA A 949 -30.33 26.53 20.15
N SER A 950 -29.12 26.02 20.42
CA SER A 950 -28.75 24.64 20.09
C SER A 950 -29.52 23.59 20.92
N VAL A 951 -29.83 23.90 22.19
CA VAL A 951 -30.71 23.10 23.03
C VAL A 951 -32.12 23.10 22.47
N ALA A 952 -32.68 24.27 22.14
CA ALA A 952 -34.02 24.39 21.59
C ALA A 952 -34.17 23.63 20.27
N TYR A 953 -33.15 23.67 19.40
CA TYR A 953 -33.10 22.88 18.17
C TYR A 953 -33.22 21.38 18.45
N ASN A 954 -32.35 20.84 19.32
CA ASN A 954 -32.37 19.41 19.65
C ASN A 954 -33.65 18.97 20.36
N VAL A 955 -34.18 19.80 21.28
CA VAL A 955 -35.46 19.56 21.95
C VAL A 955 -36.60 19.54 20.95
N SER A 956 -36.62 20.45 19.98
CA SER A 956 -37.65 20.49 18.93
C SER A 956 -37.61 19.24 18.07
N ARG A 957 -36.41 18.79 17.68
CA ARG A 957 -36.23 17.60 16.83
C ARG A 957 -36.61 16.30 17.54
N LEU A 958 -36.24 16.15 18.80
CA LEU A 958 -36.51 14.95 19.60
C LEU A 958 -37.90 14.95 20.25
N ARG A 959 -38.68 16.02 20.09
CA ARG A 959 -40.04 16.12 20.63
C ARG A 959 -40.91 15.03 20.03
N GLY A 960 -41.60 14.28 20.88
CA GLY A 960 -42.45 13.16 20.49
C GLY A 960 -41.72 11.84 20.26
N ILE A 961 -40.40 11.75 20.51
CA ILE A 961 -39.62 10.51 20.34
C ILE A 961 -40.21 9.31 21.11
N SER A 962 -40.90 9.57 22.22
CA SER A 962 -41.59 8.53 23.02
C SER A 962 -42.71 7.80 22.26
N ARG A 963 -43.20 8.35 21.14
CA ARG A 963 -44.19 7.72 20.25
C ARG A 963 -43.59 6.68 19.31
N PHE A 964 -42.26 6.67 19.17
CA PHE A 964 -41.52 5.84 18.21
C PHE A 964 -40.66 4.78 18.93
N ARG A 965 -41.14 4.26 20.07
CA ARG A 965 -40.45 3.21 20.82
C ARG A 965 -40.26 1.92 20.02
N ASP A 966 -41.16 1.67 19.06
CA ASP A 966 -41.10 0.57 18.09
C ASP A 966 -39.98 0.73 17.06
N ALA A 967 -39.46 1.95 16.85
CA ALA A 967 -38.31 2.23 15.98
C ALA A 967 -36.94 1.96 16.63
N LEU A 968 -36.91 1.65 17.94
CA LEU A 968 -35.66 1.41 18.68
C LEU A 968 -35.07 0.05 18.32
N TRP A 969 -33.84 0.06 17.82
CA TRP A 969 -33.11 -1.15 17.41
C TRP A 969 -31.66 -1.12 17.90
N PRO A 970 -31.07 -2.26 18.31
CA PRO A 970 -31.68 -3.58 18.45
C PRO A 970 -32.65 -3.64 19.64
N VAL A 971 -33.55 -4.63 19.60
CA VAL A 971 -34.48 -4.92 20.71
C VAL A 971 -33.67 -5.36 21.92
N GLN A 972 -34.00 -4.83 23.09
CA GLN A 972 -33.32 -5.22 24.34
C GLN A 972 -33.94 -6.50 24.88
N ARG A 973 -33.19 -7.61 24.80
CA ARG A 973 -33.52 -8.92 25.35
C ARG A 973 -32.93 -9.12 26.75
N ALA A 974 -31.73 -8.60 27.01
CA ALA A 974 -31.03 -8.69 28.29
C ALA A 974 -30.89 -7.33 28.99
N PRO A 975 -30.83 -7.26 30.33
CA PRO A 975 -30.67 -6.01 31.05
C PRO A 975 -29.30 -5.37 30.77
N GLY A 976 -29.30 -4.04 30.61
CA GLY A 976 -28.09 -3.27 30.30
C GLY A 976 -27.56 -3.49 28.87
N TRP A 977 -26.43 -2.86 28.57
CA TRP A 977 -25.74 -2.92 27.27
C TRP A 977 -24.25 -3.16 27.51
N MET A 978 -23.66 -4.15 26.85
CA MET A 978 -22.23 -4.45 26.98
C MET A 978 -21.70 -5.20 25.74
N ILE A 979 -20.74 -4.60 25.04
CA ILE A 979 -20.01 -5.23 23.94
C ILE A 979 -18.67 -5.74 24.47
N ALA A 980 -18.73 -6.75 25.33
CA ALA A 980 -17.57 -7.45 25.89
C ALA A 980 -18.02 -8.51 26.93
N ASP A 981 -17.05 -9.11 27.60
CA ASP A 981 -17.27 -10.01 28.71
C ASP A 981 -18.08 -9.37 29.86
N ASP A 982 -19.04 -10.14 30.37
CA ASP A 982 -19.94 -9.79 31.47
C ASP A 982 -19.49 -10.37 32.82
N CYS A 983 -18.40 -11.15 32.84
CA CYS A 983 -17.85 -11.75 34.07
C CYS A 983 -17.66 -10.69 35.15
N SER A 984 -17.95 -11.06 36.40
CA SER A 984 -17.78 -10.25 37.62
C SER A 984 -18.80 -9.10 37.82
N THR A 985 -19.91 -9.09 37.06
CA THR A 985 -20.97 -8.08 37.25
C THR A 985 -22.19 -8.63 37.98
N SER A 986 -22.93 -7.76 38.68
CA SER A 986 -24.17 -8.15 39.37
C SER A 986 -25.28 -8.62 38.41
N LEU A 987 -25.18 -8.28 37.13
CA LEU A 987 -26.12 -8.69 36.07
C LEU A 987 -25.68 -9.96 35.33
N GLU A 988 -24.49 -10.50 35.62
CA GLU A 988 -23.92 -11.66 34.93
C GLU A 988 -24.87 -12.87 34.87
N PRO A 989 -25.50 -13.33 35.98
CA PRO A 989 -26.31 -14.55 35.95
C PRO A 989 -27.55 -14.42 35.05
N GLU A 990 -28.20 -13.27 35.08
CA GLU A 990 -29.39 -13.00 34.27
C GLU A 990 -29.04 -12.85 32.79
N ARG A 991 -27.96 -12.10 32.48
CA ARG A 991 -27.47 -11.92 31.11
C ARG A 991 -26.98 -13.24 30.50
N ALA A 992 -26.30 -14.09 31.28
CA ALA A 992 -25.85 -15.41 30.83
C ALA A 992 -27.02 -16.33 30.45
N LEU A 993 -28.11 -16.32 31.23
CA LEU A 993 -29.33 -17.08 30.91
C LEU A 993 -29.94 -16.65 29.57
N ILE A 994 -30.06 -15.34 29.36
CA ILE A 994 -30.67 -14.77 28.15
C ILE A 994 -29.75 -15.00 26.95
N ARG A 995 -28.43 -14.84 27.11
CA ARG A 995 -27.44 -15.15 26.07
C ARG A 995 -27.55 -16.59 25.61
N ASN A 996 -27.67 -17.54 26.53
CA ASN A 996 -27.90 -18.94 26.17
C ASN A 996 -29.19 -19.15 25.36
N GLN A 997 -30.26 -18.39 25.62
CA GLN A 997 -31.49 -18.46 24.82
C GLN A 997 -31.29 -17.85 23.43
N VAL A 998 -30.66 -16.67 23.33
CA VAL A 998 -30.35 -15.99 22.06
C VAL A 998 -29.49 -16.87 21.16
N TRP A 999 -28.51 -17.57 21.74
CA TRP A 999 -27.60 -18.47 21.05
C TRP A 999 -28.13 -19.92 20.97
N LYS A 1000 -29.42 -20.16 21.27
CA LYS A 1000 -30.08 -21.48 21.16
C LYS A 1000 -29.30 -22.61 21.87
N GLY A 1001 -28.65 -22.30 23.00
CA GLY A 1001 -27.85 -23.22 23.81
C GLY A 1001 -26.42 -23.47 23.32
N GLN A 1002 -25.93 -22.72 22.32
CA GLN A 1002 -24.60 -22.92 21.72
C GLN A 1002 -23.52 -21.96 22.25
N TRP A 1003 -23.85 -21.02 23.14
CA TRP A 1003 -22.93 -19.96 23.59
C TRP A 1003 -21.59 -20.52 24.10
N ASP A 1004 -21.59 -21.59 24.89
CA ASP A 1004 -20.37 -22.16 25.46
C ASP A 1004 -19.36 -22.62 24.39
N SER A 1005 -19.82 -22.97 23.17
CA SER A 1005 -18.94 -23.34 22.05
C SER A 1005 -18.29 -22.13 21.37
N PHE A 1006 -18.84 -20.93 21.59
CA PHE A 1006 -18.45 -19.68 20.94
C PHE A 1006 -17.87 -18.65 21.91
N ALA A 1007 -17.93 -18.90 23.22
CA ALA A 1007 -17.57 -17.95 24.27
C ALA A 1007 -16.13 -17.44 24.14
N ASP A 1008 -15.18 -18.30 23.80
CA ASP A 1008 -13.77 -17.93 23.61
C ASP A 1008 -13.56 -17.10 22.33
N GLU A 1009 -14.29 -17.39 21.25
CA GLU A 1009 -14.20 -16.69 19.97
C GLU A 1009 -14.80 -15.28 20.06
N PHE A 1010 -15.89 -15.12 20.83
CA PHE A 1010 -16.67 -13.89 20.92
C PHE A 1010 -16.56 -13.18 22.29
N GLN A 1011 -15.41 -13.29 22.96
CA GLN A 1011 -15.08 -12.44 24.12
C GLN A 1011 -15.13 -10.95 23.74
N ILE A 1012 -14.76 -10.63 22.49
CA ILE A 1012 -14.80 -9.28 21.92
C ILE A 1012 -15.51 -9.38 20.56
N PRO A 1013 -16.85 -9.35 20.55
CA PRO A 1013 -17.67 -9.74 19.40
C PRO A 1013 -17.60 -8.69 18.28
N ARG A 1014 -16.96 -9.04 17.15
CA ARG A 1014 -16.81 -8.16 15.99
C ARG A 1014 -16.89 -8.94 14.68
N ILE A 1015 -17.64 -8.41 13.71
CA ILE A 1015 -17.67 -8.89 12.32
C ILE A 1015 -17.28 -7.74 11.40
N ALA A 1016 -16.25 -7.96 10.59
CA ALA A 1016 -15.83 -7.02 9.56
C ALA A 1016 -16.31 -7.44 8.17
N ARG A 1017 -16.62 -6.45 7.32
CA ARG A 1017 -16.95 -6.63 5.90
C ARG A 1017 -16.36 -5.50 5.07
N VAL A 1018 -15.92 -5.83 3.86
CA VAL A 1018 -15.62 -4.86 2.81
C VAL A 1018 -16.76 -4.92 1.80
N SER A 1019 -17.34 -3.76 1.48
CA SER A 1019 -18.35 -3.62 0.44
C SER A 1019 -17.78 -2.79 -0.71
N THR A 1020 -17.72 -3.38 -1.90
CA THR A 1020 -17.36 -2.65 -3.11
C THR A 1020 -18.57 -1.89 -3.64
N LEU A 1021 -18.46 -0.58 -3.64
CA LEU A 1021 -19.47 0.42 -3.96
C LEU A 1021 -19.06 1.16 -5.24
N SER A 1022 -19.16 0.48 -6.38
CA SER A 1022 -18.71 0.99 -7.70
C SER A 1022 -19.35 2.31 -8.13
N GLY A 1023 -20.53 2.66 -7.61
CA GLY A 1023 -21.19 3.93 -7.89
C GLY A 1023 -20.81 5.09 -6.97
N MET A 1024 -19.91 4.88 -5.99
CA MET A 1024 -19.56 5.89 -4.99
C MET A 1024 -18.95 7.16 -5.61
N GLU A 1025 -18.03 7.03 -6.56
CA GLU A 1025 -17.41 8.19 -7.24
C GLU A 1025 -18.44 9.00 -8.04
N ARG A 1026 -19.41 8.31 -8.65
CA ARG A 1026 -20.47 8.97 -9.41
C ARG A 1026 -21.47 9.66 -8.49
N LEU A 1027 -21.79 9.04 -7.36
CA LEU A 1027 -22.63 9.63 -6.32
C LEU A 1027 -21.98 10.91 -5.74
N GLN A 1028 -20.68 10.91 -5.48
CA GLN A 1028 -19.95 12.10 -5.04
C GLN A 1028 -19.92 13.20 -6.11
N SER A 1029 -19.68 12.86 -7.37
CA SER A 1029 -19.59 13.88 -8.45
C SER A 1029 -20.94 14.44 -8.87
N VAL A 1030 -21.99 13.61 -8.91
CA VAL A 1030 -23.33 14.02 -9.40
C VAL A 1030 -24.20 14.56 -8.28
N LEU A 1031 -24.23 13.90 -7.12
CA LEU A 1031 -25.12 14.27 -6.00
C LEU A 1031 -24.40 15.04 -4.88
N GLN A 1032 -23.07 15.13 -4.91
CA GLN A 1032 -22.27 15.80 -3.87
C GLN A 1032 -22.52 15.22 -2.46
N ILE A 1033 -22.65 13.90 -2.37
CA ILE A 1033 -22.92 13.20 -1.12
C ILE A 1033 -21.66 12.47 -0.63
N ASP A 1034 -21.26 12.72 0.61
CA ASP A 1034 -20.10 12.09 1.23
C ASP A 1034 -20.36 10.64 1.65
N PRO A 1035 -19.33 9.76 1.68
CA PRO A 1035 -19.50 8.35 2.02
C PRO A 1035 -20.06 8.12 3.43
N CYS A 1036 -19.76 9.01 4.38
CA CYS A 1036 -20.34 8.99 5.72
C CYS A 1036 -21.87 9.12 5.67
N ILE A 1037 -22.40 10.00 4.80
CA ILE A 1037 -23.85 10.16 4.60
C ILE A 1037 -24.47 8.92 3.97
N VAL A 1038 -23.77 8.28 3.02
CA VAL A 1038 -24.23 7.01 2.44
C VAL A 1038 -24.36 5.94 3.53
N MET A 1039 -23.38 5.82 4.43
CA MET A 1039 -23.45 4.87 5.55
C MET A 1039 -24.56 5.21 6.53
N LYS A 1040 -24.74 6.48 6.92
CA LYS A 1040 -25.86 6.93 7.77
C LYS A 1040 -27.22 6.61 7.15
N THR A 1041 -27.36 6.88 5.86
CA THR A 1041 -28.58 6.58 5.10
C THR A 1041 -28.84 5.07 5.04
N ALA A 1042 -27.77 4.28 4.87
CA ALA A 1042 -27.86 2.82 4.91
C ALA A 1042 -28.32 2.31 6.28
N ILE A 1043 -27.82 2.89 7.38
CA ILE A 1043 -28.27 2.57 8.75
C ILE A 1043 -29.74 2.94 8.94
N ALA A 1044 -30.17 4.09 8.44
CA ALA A 1044 -31.57 4.51 8.52
C ALA A 1044 -32.51 3.52 7.81
N ILE A 1045 -32.20 3.18 6.56
CA ILE A 1045 -32.95 2.18 5.78
C ILE A 1045 -32.89 0.81 6.46
N PHE A 1046 -31.72 0.40 6.93
CA PHE A 1046 -31.54 -0.86 7.64
C PHE A 1046 -32.45 -0.94 8.87
N ASN A 1047 -32.47 0.08 9.73
CA ASN A 1047 -33.33 0.10 10.93
C ASN A 1047 -34.83 0.08 10.58
N VAL A 1048 -35.24 0.78 9.52
CA VAL A 1048 -36.62 0.72 9.00
C VAL A 1048 -36.97 -0.69 8.55
N LEU A 1049 -36.06 -1.38 7.85
CA LEU A 1049 -36.25 -2.78 7.45
C LEU A 1049 -36.32 -3.73 8.65
N GLN A 1050 -35.59 -3.46 9.73
CA GLN A 1050 -35.63 -4.30 10.93
C GLN A 1050 -36.88 -4.09 11.79
N THR A 1051 -37.40 -2.86 11.86
CA THR A 1051 -38.47 -2.49 12.79
C THR A 1051 -39.84 -2.40 12.12
N GLY A 1052 -39.88 -2.19 10.81
CA GLY A 1052 -41.11 -1.84 10.08
C GLY A 1052 -41.62 -0.41 10.39
N SER A 1053 -40.92 0.34 11.23
CA SER A 1053 -41.25 1.75 11.49
C SER A 1053 -40.80 2.63 10.33
N ARG A 1054 -41.44 3.78 10.15
CA ARG A 1054 -40.98 4.80 9.19
C ARG A 1054 -39.85 5.68 9.71
N TYR A 1055 -39.51 5.56 10.99
CA TYR A 1055 -38.41 6.29 11.61
C TYR A 1055 -37.25 5.35 11.91
N ALA A 1056 -36.03 5.86 11.77
CA ALA A 1056 -34.82 5.25 12.27
C ALA A 1056 -34.25 6.11 13.41
N ILE A 1057 -33.88 5.44 14.50
CA ILE A 1057 -33.29 6.10 15.68
C ILE A 1057 -31.97 5.41 16.01
N PHE A 1058 -30.89 6.18 16.03
CA PHE A 1058 -29.55 5.68 16.38
C PHE A 1058 -28.66 6.84 16.83
N ASN A 1059 -27.56 6.54 17.51
CA ASN A 1059 -26.60 7.56 17.92
C ASN A 1059 -25.49 7.71 16.87
N SER A 1060 -25.00 8.93 16.63
CA SER A 1060 -23.88 9.21 15.75
C SER A 1060 -22.80 10.02 16.47
N TYR A 1061 -21.54 9.68 16.25
CA TYR A 1061 -20.40 10.47 16.73
C TYR A 1061 -19.93 11.46 15.66
N HIS A 1062 -19.53 12.66 16.10
CA HIS A 1062 -19.02 13.76 15.29
C HIS A 1062 -17.69 14.26 15.87
N SER A 1063 -16.76 14.76 15.05
CA SER A 1063 -15.46 15.27 15.56
C SER A 1063 -15.62 16.49 16.46
N ALA A 1064 -16.62 17.33 16.18
CA ALA A 1064 -16.92 18.59 16.85
C ALA A 1064 -15.68 19.49 17.06
N ARG A 1065 -14.71 19.44 16.14
CA ARG A 1065 -13.48 20.26 16.14
C ARG A 1065 -13.75 21.67 15.64
N SER A 1066 -14.62 22.38 16.35
CA SER A 1066 -14.89 23.80 16.17
C SER A 1066 -14.79 24.52 17.51
N TRP A 1067 -14.30 25.77 17.53
CA TRP A 1067 -14.41 26.60 18.73
C TRP A 1067 -15.85 27.01 18.85
N PRO A 1068 -16.61 26.40 19.74
CA PRO A 1068 -18.02 26.65 19.70
C PRO A 1068 -18.22 28.01 20.38
N PHE A 1069 -19.26 28.77 20.00
CA PHE A 1069 -19.80 29.93 20.74
C PHE A 1069 -18.85 31.09 21.11
N VAL A 1070 -17.82 31.33 20.33
CA VAL A 1070 -17.04 32.57 20.39
C VAL A 1070 -17.49 33.52 19.28
N PRO A 1071 -17.61 34.85 19.52
CA PRO A 1071 -17.80 35.80 18.44
C PRO A 1071 -16.72 35.64 17.37
N ALA A 1072 -17.04 35.90 16.10
CA ALA A 1072 -16.11 35.71 14.98
C ALA A 1072 -14.75 36.41 15.17
N TRP A 1073 -14.69 37.51 15.92
CA TRP A 1073 -13.44 38.20 16.25
C TRP A 1073 -12.56 37.46 17.28
N ILE A 1074 -13.16 36.72 18.21
CA ILE A 1074 -12.44 35.82 19.13
C ILE A 1074 -12.02 34.56 18.39
N GLU A 1075 -12.92 33.99 17.58
CA GLU A 1075 -12.62 32.82 16.74
C GLU A 1075 -11.38 33.06 15.87
N ALA A 1076 -11.28 34.26 15.26
CA ALA A 1076 -10.16 34.65 14.42
C ALA A 1076 -8.80 34.72 15.14
N VAL A 1077 -8.77 34.82 16.48
CA VAL A 1077 -7.53 34.89 17.28
C VAL A 1077 -7.25 33.62 18.08
N LEU A 1078 -8.16 32.64 18.08
CA LEU A 1078 -7.93 31.33 18.67
C LEU A 1078 -7.11 30.44 17.72
N PRO A 1079 -6.31 29.50 18.26
CA PRO A 1079 -5.64 28.48 17.43
C PRO A 1079 -6.66 27.68 16.60
N SER A 1080 -6.26 26.94 15.56
CA SER A 1080 -7.22 26.07 14.87
C SER A 1080 -7.83 25.04 15.83
N ALA A 1081 -9.15 24.83 15.81
CA ALA A 1081 -9.80 23.80 16.63
C ALA A 1081 -9.34 22.37 16.24
N GLU A 1082 -8.88 22.17 15.00
CA GLU A 1082 -8.25 20.94 14.56
C GLU A 1082 -6.94 20.63 15.30
N SER A 1083 -6.26 21.66 15.82
CA SER A 1083 -5.00 21.51 16.57
C SER A 1083 -5.17 21.14 18.03
N ILE A 1084 -6.41 20.95 18.52
CA ILE A 1084 -6.68 20.64 19.93
C ILE A 1084 -6.19 19.23 20.27
N GLY A 1085 -5.24 19.14 21.19
CA GLY A 1085 -4.62 17.88 21.62
C GLY A 1085 -5.41 17.10 22.66
N GLY A 1086 -6.73 16.97 22.47
CA GLY A 1086 -7.63 16.21 23.35
C GLY A 1086 -9.00 15.94 22.70
N PRO A 1087 -9.94 15.35 23.46
CA PRO A 1087 -11.19 14.80 22.93
C PRO A 1087 -12.27 15.86 22.70
N THR A 1088 -12.45 16.24 21.44
CA THR A 1088 -13.51 17.18 21.03
C THR A 1088 -14.79 16.48 20.60
N ALA A 1089 -14.73 15.19 20.27
CA ALA A 1089 -15.85 14.45 19.67
C ALA A 1089 -17.17 14.54 20.46
N GLU A 1090 -18.28 14.86 19.80
CA GLU A 1090 -19.62 14.89 20.40
C GLU A 1090 -20.48 13.77 19.83
N TRP A 1091 -21.54 13.39 20.55
CA TRP A 1091 -22.56 12.48 20.03
C TRP A 1091 -23.89 13.18 19.79
N THR A 1092 -24.67 12.68 18.84
CA THR A 1092 -26.03 13.17 18.59
C THR A 1092 -26.97 11.98 18.34
N VAL A 1093 -28.15 12.01 18.95
CA VAL A 1093 -29.20 11.01 18.70
C VAL A 1093 -29.89 11.35 17.39
N GLU A 1094 -29.67 10.61 16.33
CA GLU A 1094 -30.35 10.72 15.03
C GLU A 1094 -31.81 10.27 15.16
N LEU A 1095 -32.75 11.02 14.56
CA LEU A 1095 -34.16 10.68 14.43
C LEU A 1095 -34.57 11.02 13.01
N CYS A 1096 -34.45 10.04 12.12
CA CYS A 1096 -34.58 10.22 10.68
C CYS A 1096 -35.90 9.61 10.20
N GLU A 1097 -36.71 10.34 9.44
CA GLU A 1097 -37.88 9.79 8.75
C GLU A 1097 -37.46 9.28 7.37
N VAL A 1098 -37.86 8.05 7.03
CA VAL A 1098 -37.64 7.48 5.70
C VAL A 1098 -39.00 7.37 5.00
N LEU A 1099 -39.23 8.22 4.01
CA LEU A 1099 -40.49 8.29 3.27
C LEU A 1099 -40.48 7.31 2.11
N ARG A 1100 -41.39 6.33 2.16
CA ARG A 1100 -41.54 5.30 1.11
C ARG A 1100 -41.63 5.83 -0.33
N ARG A 1101 -42.17 7.04 -0.53
CA ARG A 1101 -42.44 7.64 -1.85
C ARG A 1101 -41.36 8.63 -2.31
N GLU A 1102 -40.45 9.03 -1.44
CA GLU A 1102 -39.34 9.91 -1.86
C GLU A 1102 -38.34 9.12 -2.71
N SER A 1103 -37.58 9.81 -3.56
CA SER A 1103 -36.55 9.16 -4.35
C SER A 1103 -35.32 8.85 -3.48
N VAL A 1104 -34.54 7.83 -3.86
CA VAL A 1104 -33.29 7.51 -3.15
C VAL A 1104 -32.33 8.71 -3.11
N ALA A 1105 -32.26 9.49 -4.18
CA ALA A 1105 -31.44 10.71 -4.22
C ALA A 1105 -31.94 11.82 -3.29
N ASP A 1106 -33.27 11.97 -3.16
CA ASP A 1106 -33.85 12.97 -2.26
C ASP A 1106 -33.59 12.59 -0.79
N LEU A 1107 -33.72 11.30 -0.44
CA LEU A 1107 -33.37 10.81 0.89
C LEU A 1107 -31.89 11.07 1.22
N LEU A 1108 -30.97 10.74 0.31
CA LEU A 1108 -29.53 11.00 0.50
C LEU A 1108 -29.24 12.49 0.73
N LYS A 1109 -29.88 13.38 -0.04
CA LYS A 1109 -29.75 14.83 0.12
C LYS A 1109 -30.34 15.32 1.43
N GLN A 1110 -31.51 14.81 1.82
CA GLN A 1110 -32.14 15.12 3.10
C GLN A 1110 -31.21 14.73 4.26
N MET A 1111 -30.69 13.50 4.25
CA MET A 1111 -29.74 13.02 5.26
C MET A 1111 -28.47 13.88 5.32
N GLY A 1112 -27.96 14.34 4.17
CA GLY A 1112 -26.84 15.28 4.12
C GLY A 1112 -27.15 16.66 4.72
N LEU A 1113 -28.33 17.21 4.45
CA LEU A 1113 -28.77 18.49 5.03
C LEU A 1113 -28.98 18.38 6.54
N GLU A 1114 -29.64 17.30 7.00
CA GLU A 1114 -29.85 17.03 8.42
C GLU A 1114 -28.52 16.87 9.17
N HIS A 1115 -27.57 16.15 8.57
CA HIS A 1115 -26.22 16.02 9.11
C HIS A 1115 -25.55 17.37 9.33
N ASN A 1116 -25.57 18.24 8.31
CA ASN A 1116 -24.96 19.57 8.40
C ASN A 1116 -25.60 20.45 9.49
N GLU A 1117 -26.91 20.40 9.67
CA GLU A 1117 -27.58 21.14 10.76
C GLU A 1117 -27.27 20.54 12.13
N LEU A 1118 -27.19 19.21 12.26
CA LEU A 1118 -26.76 18.56 13.49
C LEU A 1118 -25.34 18.95 13.89
N GLU A 1119 -24.41 19.07 12.94
CA GLU A 1119 -23.04 19.51 13.23
C GLU A 1119 -22.98 20.93 13.79
N ARG A 1120 -23.81 21.85 13.29
CA ARG A 1120 -23.89 23.23 13.83
C ARG A 1120 -24.38 23.27 15.27
N HIS A 1121 -25.16 22.27 15.68
CA HIS A 1121 -25.74 22.16 17.01
C HIS A 1121 -25.12 21.04 17.85
N ALA A 1122 -23.99 20.46 17.42
CA ALA A 1122 -23.35 19.31 18.05
C ALA A 1122 -22.92 19.57 19.50
N HIS A 1123 -22.55 20.81 19.82
CA HIS A 1123 -22.08 21.21 21.16
C HIS A 1123 -23.21 21.43 22.17
N ALA A 1124 -24.48 21.17 21.81
CA ALA A 1124 -25.61 21.38 22.70
C ALA A 1124 -25.43 20.62 24.04
N PRO A 1125 -25.54 21.30 25.21
CA PRO A 1125 -25.43 20.63 26.50
C PRO A 1125 -26.50 19.54 26.66
N TRP A 1126 -26.07 18.27 26.64
CA TRP A 1126 -26.98 17.12 26.60
C TRP A 1126 -27.97 17.09 27.77
N GLU A 1127 -27.51 17.39 28.98
CA GLU A 1127 -28.39 17.48 30.17
C GLU A 1127 -29.51 18.48 29.98
N LYS A 1128 -29.23 19.64 29.35
CA LYS A 1128 -30.25 20.66 29.09
C LYS A 1128 -31.21 20.26 27.97
N VAL A 1129 -30.75 19.46 27.02
CA VAL A 1129 -31.65 18.85 26.02
C VAL A 1129 -32.63 17.92 26.72
N LEU A 1130 -32.16 17.08 27.63
CA LEU A 1130 -33.01 16.18 28.43
C LEU A 1130 -33.99 16.96 29.33
N GLU A 1131 -33.53 18.00 30.04
CA GLU A 1131 -34.38 18.88 30.86
C GLU A 1131 -35.46 19.59 30.03
N GLY A 1132 -35.19 19.85 28.75
CA GLY A 1132 -36.13 20.48 27.83
C GLY A 1132 -37.18 19.53 27.27
N LEU A 1133 -36.95 18.21 27.33
CA LEU A 1133 -37.88 17.16 26.91
C LEU A 1133 -38.85 16.79 28.05
N ARG A 1134 -39.95 16.10 27.72
CA ARG A 1134 -40.83 15.50 28.75
C ARG A 1134 -40.13 14.28 29.36
N ASP A 1135 -40.42 13.93 30.61
CA ASP A 1135 -39.76 12.81 31.31
C ASP A 1135 -39.76 11.51 30.47
N GLU A 1136 -40.90 11.16 29.88
CA GLU A 1136 -41.06 9.99 28.99
C GLU A 1136 -40.22 10.06 27.69
N GLU A 1137 -39.95 11.26 27.18
CA GLU A 1137 -39.15 11.51 25.98
C GLU A 1137 -37.65 11.47 26.31
N ALA A 1138 -37.27 12.06 27.45
CA ALA A 1138 -35.90 12.05 27.94
C ALA A 1138 -35.42 10.61 28.21
N GLU A 1139 -36.25 9.79 28.83
CA GLU A 1139 -35.95 8.36 29.05
C GLU A 1139 -35.67 7.62 27.72
N VAL A 1140 -36.51 7.87 26.70
CA VAL A 1140 -36.35 7.23 25.38
C VAL A 1140 -35.13 7.75 24.64
N ALA A 1141 -34.84 9.05 24.73
CA ALA A 1141 -33.65 9.63 24.11
C ALA A 1141 -32.36 9.06 24.72
N VAL A 1142 -32.32 8.86 26.04
CA VAL A 1142 -31.21 8.21 26.74
C VAL A 1142 -31.10 6.74 26.35
N ASP A 1143 -32.21 6.00 26.27
CA ASP A 1143 -32.18 4.61 25.85
C ASP A 1143 -31.69 4.46 24.39
N ALA A 1144 -32.19 5.30 23.49
CA ALA A 1144 -31.79 5.35 22.10
C ALA A 1144 -30.28 5.62 21.92
N SER A 1145 -29.66 6.47 22.74
CA SER A 1145 -28.25 6.81 22.59
C SER A 1145 -27.28 5.64 22.80
N PHE A 1146 -27.73 4.56 23.45
CA PHE A 1146 -26.90 3.38 23.75
C PHE A 1146 -27.33 2.11 23.01
N ARG A 1147 -28.46 2.10 22.31
CA ARG A 1147 -28.94 0.93 21.57
C ARG A 1147 -28.07 0.64 20.35
N GLN A 1148 -27.95 1.61 19.46
CA GLN A 1148 -27.14 1.52 18.25
C GLN A 1148 -26.33 2.79 18.10
N SER A 1149 -25.02 2.66 17.89
CA SER A 1149 -24.13 3.78 17.62
C SER A 1149 -23.43 3.64 16.28
N PHE A 1150 -23.19 4.77 15.63
CA PHE A 1150 -22.42 4.87 14.40
C PHE A 1150 -21.19 5.75 14.61
N VAL A 1151 -20.04 5.22 14.20
CA VAL A 1151 -18.75 5.92 14.25
C VAL A 1151 -18.11 5.85 12.87
N TRP A 1152 -17.86 7.01 12.28
CA TRP A 1152 -16.96 7.13 11.14
C TRP A 1152 -15.52 7.25 11.65
N ASP A 1153 -14.80 6.12 11.68
CA ASP A 1153 -13.49 6.02 12.34
C ASP A 1153 -12.34 6.02 11.33
N VAL A 1154 -11.78 7.19 11.09
CA VAL A 1154 -10.61 7.37 10.21
C VAL A 1154 -9.35 6.63 10.70
N ASN A 1155 -9.27 6.27 11.99
CA ASN A 1155 -8.12 5.55 12.53
C ASN A 1155 -8.12 4.07 12.21
N MET A 1156 -9.27 3.47 11.90
CA MET A 1156 -9.32 2.04 11.54
C MET A 1156 -8.70 1.80 10.15
N GLY A 1157 -8.56 2.86 9.36
CA GLY A 1157 -7.68 2.90 8.21
C GLY A 1157 -6.21 2.66 8.58
N LEU A 1158 -5.71 2.90 9.79
CA LEU A 1158 -4.27 2.86 10.12
C LEU A 1158 -3.60 1.48 9.94
N GLY A 1159 -4.37 0.39 9.91
CA GLY A 1159 -3.86 -0.94 9.56
C GLY A 1159 -3.81 -1.24 8.06
N THR A 1160 -4.51 -0.46 7.23
CA THR A 1160 -4.67 -0.65 5.76
C THR A 1160 -4.09 0.52 4.94
N THR A 1161 -4.21 1.74 5.45
CA THR A 1161 -3.41 2.90 5.07
C THR A 1161 -1.97 2.68 5.52
N ARG A 1162 -1.10 2.45 4.55
CA ARG A 1162 0.34 2.73 4.63
C ARG A 1162 0.58 4.26 4.74
N GLY A 1163 -0.16 4.94 5.61
CA GLY A 1163 0.00 6.36 5.96
C GLY A 1163 1.11 6.60 6.98
N TYR A 1164 1.69 5.52 7.51
CA TYR A 1164 3.02 5.57 8.11
C TYR A 1164 4.03 5.64 6.97
N SER A 1165 4.87 6.67 6.96
CA SER A 1165 5.96 6.82 6.02
C SER A 1165 6.72 5.50 5.85
N ALA A 1166 6.98 5.12 4.60
CA ALA A 1166 8.09 4.24 4.25
C ALA A 1166 9.43 4.97 4.47
N SER A 1167 9.61 5.55 5.67
CA SER A 1167 10.92 5.69 6.27
C SER A 1167 11.24 4.32 6.84
N ASP A 1168 12.41 3.78 6.53
CA ASP A 1168 12.88 2.43 6.87
C ASP A 1168 12.99 2.12 8.38
N GLU A 1169 12.30 2.85 9.28
CA GLU A 1169 12.53 2.79 10.72
C GLU A 1169 11.26 2.93 11.61
N LYS A 1170 10.06 2.49 11.16
CA LYS A 1170 8.86 2.42 12.04
C LYS A 1170 9.16 1.54 13.27
N VAL A 1171 8.91 2.05 14.49
CA VAL A 1171 9.22 1.31 15.74
C VAL A 1171 7.99 0.58 16.26
N LEU A 1172 6.81 1.19 16.21
CA LEU A 1172 5.57 0.63 16.75
C LEU A 1172 4.66 0.14 15.64
N ASP A 1173 4.38 -1.16 15.60
CA ASP A 1173 3.48 -1.76 14.62
C ASP A 1173 2.19 -2.26 15.27
N ILE A 1174 1.02 -1.75 14.87
CA ILE A 1174 -0.26 -2.12 15.48
C ILE A 1174 -0.61 -3.56 15.12
N VAL A 1175 -0.84 -4.40 16.13
CA VAL A 1175 -1.19 -5.82 15.98
C VAL A 1175 -2.66 -6.09 16.35
N ALA A 1176 -3.19 -5.38 17.35
CA ALA A 1176 -4.58 -5.58 17.78
C ALA A 1176 -5.19 -4.30 18.40
N ARG A 1177 -6.51 -4.19 18.32
CA ARG A 1177 -7.33 -3.17 19.01
C ARG A 1177 -8.55 -3.83 19.65
N TYR A 1178 -8.77 -3.51 20.91
CA TYR A 1178 -9.90 -3.98 21.72
C TYR A 1178 -10.64 -2.78 22.30
N ASP A 1179 -11.97 -2.79 22.21
CA ASP A 1179 -12.83 -1.69 22.68
C ASP A 1179 -13.96 -2.28 23.53
N TRP A 1180 -14.29 -1.65 24.67
CA TRP A 1180 -15.31 -2.12 25.63
C TRP A 1180 -16.48 -1.13 25.79
N PRO A 1181 -17.27 -0.81 24.74
CA PRO A 1181 -18.37 0.15 24.87
C PRO A 1181 -19.62 -0.47 25.53
N ASP A 1182 -20.33 0.32 26.34
CA ASP A 1182 -21.66 -0.04 26.86
C ASP A 1182 -22.73 0.28 25.80
N CYS A 1183 -22.84 -0.55 24.76
CA CYS A 1183 -23.77 -0.35 23.64
C CYS A 1183 -24.41 -1.67 23.18
N GLY A 1184 -25.58 -1.62 22.52
CA GLY A 1184 -26.20 -2.80 21.93
C GLY A 1184 -25.52 -3.25 20.64
N LEU A 1185 -25.30 -2.31 19.72
CA LEU A 1185 -24.53 -2.54 18.50
C LEU A 1185 -23.82 -1.26 18.04
N VAL A 1186 -22.56 -1.37 17.66
CA VAL A 1186 -21.77 -0.27 17.10
C VAL A 1186 -21.41 -0.61 15.65
N TRP A 1187 -21.84 0.25 14.74
CA TRP A 1187 -21.35 0.31 13.37
C TRP A 1187 -20.13 1.22 13.31
N THR A 1188 -18.96 0.66 13.04
CA THR A 1188 -17.75 1.43 12.73
C THR A 1188 -17.47 1.32 11.24
N ALA A 1189 -17.32 2.44 10.54
CA ALA A 1189 -17.06 2.42 9.10
C ALA A 1189 -15.98 3.44 8.68
N PHE A 1190 -15.30 3.13 7.58
CA PHE A 1190 -14.37 4.02 6.89
C PHE A 1190 -14.21 3.61 5.42
N MET A 1191 -13.70 4.50 4.58
CA MET A 1191 -13.32 4.16 3.21
C MET A 1191 -11.91 3.56 3.19
N VAL A 1192 -11.74 2.39 2.59
CA VAL A 1192 -10.43 1.78 2.31
C VAL A 1192 -9.76 2.47 1.14
N ASP A 1193 -10.57 2.75 0.11
CA ASP A 1193 -10.25 3.50 -1.09
C ASP A 1193 -11.54 4.13 -1.61
N LYS A 1194 -11.52 4.78 -2.76
CA LYS A 1194 -12.70 5.46 -3.33
C LYS A 1194 -13.94 4.61 -3.60
N SER A 1195 -13.78 3.30 -3.78
CA SER A 1195 -14.87 2.38 -4.11
C SER A 1195 -15.11 1.32 -3.05
N ASN A 1196 -14.25 1.18 -2.05
CA ASN A 1196 -14.38 0.12 -1.05
C ASN A 1196 -14.65 0.72 0.33
N LEU A 1197 -15.83 0.43 0.87
CA LEU A 1197 -16.21 0.81 2.23
C LEU A 1197 -16.01 -0.38 3.15
N PHE A 1198 -15.19 -0.21 4.19
CA PHE A 1198 -15.02 -1.18 5.26
C PHE A 1198 -15.97 -0.83 6.40
N PHE A 1199 -16.71 -1.81 6.91
CA PHE A 1199 -17.51 -1.63 8.11
C PHE A 1199 -17.39 -2.81 9.06
N ILE A 1200 -17.52 -2.52 10.35
CA ILE A 1200 -17.45 -3.46 11.46
C ILE A 1200 -18.75 -3.36 12.25
N ALA A 1201 -19.40 -4.50 12.48
CA ALA A 1201 -20.41 -4.64 13.52
C ALA A 1201 -19.74 -5.14 14.79
N SER A 1202 -19.76 -4.36 15.87
CA SER A 1202 -19.48 -4.86 17.22
C SER A 1202 -20.80 -4.90 17.98
N TRP A 1203 -21.11 -5.96 18.74
CA TRP A 1203 -22.45 -6.11 19.33
C TRP A 1203 -22.48 -6.76 20.72
N ASP A 1204 -23.54 -6.54 21.48
CA ASP A 1204 -23.77 -7.23 22.76
C ASP A 1204 -24.28 -8.66 22.49
N THR A 1205 -23.47 -9.67 22.84
CA THR A 1205 -23.79 -11.09 22.58
C THR A 1205 -25.02 -11.58 23.34
N ALA A 1206 -25.40 -10.92 24.45
CA ALA A 1206 -26.63 -11.24 25.16
C ALA A 1206 -27.89 -10.72 24.43
N GLN A 1207 -27.73 -9.85 23.43
CA GLN A 1207 -28.81 -9.24 22.66
C GLN A 1207 -28.96 -9.88 21.28
N LEU A 1208 -27.84 -10.17 20.61
CA LEU A 1208 -27.82 -10.72 19.25
C LEU A 1208 -26.87 -11.92 19.15
N SER A 1209 -27.30 -12.93 18.41
CA SER A 1209 -26.48 -14.10 18.05
C SER A 1209 -25.59 -13.82 16.83
N LEU A 1210 -24.58 -14.67 16.62
CA LEU A 1210 -23.73 -14.61 15.43
C LEU A 1210 -24.55 -14.70 14.13
N GLU A 1211 -25.48 -15.65 14.05
CA GLU A 1211 -26.35 -15.89 12.89
C GLU A 1211 -27.13 -14.62 12.50
N GLU A 1212 -27.70 -13.93 13.50
CA GLU A 1212 -28.43 -12.67 13.30
C GLU A 1212 -27.51 -11.57 12.77
N VAL A 1213 -26.35 -11.37 13.39
CA VAL A 1213 -25.41 -10.31 13.00
C VAL A 1213 -24.82 -10.55 11.61
N GLU A 1214 -24.53 -11.78 11.23
CA GLU A 1214 -24.12 -12.10 9.86
C GLU A 1214 -25.21 -11.75 8.84
N GLY A 1215 -26.47 -12.09 9.13
CA GLY A 1215 -27.61 -11.68 8.33
C GLY A 1215 -27.76 -10.16 8.23
N HIS A 1216 -27.55 -9.45 9.34
CA HIS A 1216 -27.58 -7.99 9.37
C HIS A 1216 -26.44 -7.36 8.56
N CYS A 1217 -25.22 -7.89 8.63
CA CYS A 1217 -24.09 -7.43 7.83
C CYS A 1217 -24.33 -7.63 6.33
N ASN A 1218 -24.92 -8.77 5.94
CA ASN A 1218 -25.30 -9.03 4.55
C ASN A 1218 -26.37 -8.04 4.05
N THR A 1219 -27.35 -7.74 4.91
CA THR A 1219 -28.39 -6.74 4.63
C THR A 1219 -27.77 -5.35 4.46
N MET A 1220 -26.89 -4.93 5.38
CA MET A 1220 -26.17 -3.65 5.31
C MET A 1220 -25.37 -3.52 4.00
N ALA A 1221 -24.60 -4.55 3.64
CA ALA A 1221 -23.83 -4.56 2.39
C ALA A 1221 -24.73 -4.51 1.14
N SER A 1222 -25.92 -5.13 1.19
CA SER A 1222 -26.92 -5.02 0.12
C SER A 1222 -27.48 -3.61 0.01
N VAL A 1223 -27.86 -3.00 1.14
CA VAL A 1223 -28.41 -1.63 1.19
C VAL A 1223 -27.40 -0.63 0.63
N LEU A 1224 -26.14 -0.70 1.08
CA LEU A 1224 -25.06 0.16 0.59
C LEU A 1224 -24.87 0.07 -0.93
N ARG A 1225 -24.86 -1.15 -1.49
CA ARG A 1225 -24.73 -1.35 -2.94
C ARG A 1225 -25.91 -0.78 -3.72
N GLN A 1226 -27.12 -0.87 -3.18
CA GLN A 1226 -28.31 -0.34 -3.83
C GLN A 1226 -28.39 1.20 -3.75
N LEU A 1227 -27.92 1.81 -2.66
CA LEU A 1227 -27.84 3.27 -2.50
C LEU A 1227 -26.90 3.92 -3.51
N VAL A 1228 -25.75 3.30 -3.76
CA VAL A 1228 -24.76 3.85 -4.71
C VAL A 1228 -25.09 3.52 -6.16
N ASN A 1229 -26.07 2.65 -6.44
CA ASN A 1229 -26.46 2.33 -7.80
C ASN A 1229 -27.26 3.48 -8.43
N GLU A 1230 -26.69 4.11 -9.44
CA GLU A 1230 -27.27 5.24 -10.18
C GLU A 1230 -28.67 4.96 -10.73
N GLU A 1231 -28.95 3.73 -11.17
CA GLU A 1231 -30.25 3.35 -11.70
C GLU A 1231 -31.38 3.45 -10.65
N ASN A 1232 -31.03 3.50 -9.37
CA ASN A 1232 -31.98 3.58 -8.27
C ASN A 1232 -32.24 5.00 -7.78
N TRP A 1233 -31.41 5.98 -8.15
CA TRP A 1233 -31.47 7.34 -7.57
C TRP A 1233 -32.82 8.04 -7.78
N ASN A 1234 -33.44 7.83 -8.94
CA ASN A 1234 -34.74 8.43 -9.27
C ASN A 1234 -35.94 7.54 -8.89
N LYS A 1235 -35.69 6.34 -8.35
CA LYS A 1235 -36.76 5.42 -7.94
C LYS A 1235 -37.22 5.73 -6.52
N PRO A 1236 -38.50 5.50 -6.19
CA PRO A 1236 -38.99 5.58 -4.82
C PRO A 1236 -38.24 4.62 -3.89
N VAL A 1237 -37.98 5.03 -2.65
CA VAL A 1237 -37.31 4.19 -1.63
C VAL A 1237 -38.00 2.83 -1.49
N ALA A 1238 -39.34 2.78 -1.48
CA ALA A 1238 -40.08 1.52 -1.34
C ALA A 1238 -40.06 0.61 -2.59
N GLU A 1239 -39.63 1.11 -3.74
CA GLU A 1239 -39.41 0.27 -4.93
C GLU A 1239 -38.05 -0.41 -4.87
N VAL A 1240 -37.03 0.29 -4.37
CA VAL A 1240 -35.64 -0.19 -4.30
C VAL A 1240 -35.46 -1.12 -3.10
N PHE A 1241 -35.96 -0.68 -1.95
CA PHE A 1241 -35.86 -1.39 -0.69
C PHE A 1241 -37.25 -1.88 -0.32
N SER A 1242 -37.37 -3.17 0.01
CA SER A 1242 -38.63 -3.78 0.49
C SER A 1242 -38.99 -3.31 1.91
N CYS A 1243 -39.05 -1.99 2.11
CA CYS A 1243 -39.43 -1.32 3.34
C CYS A 1243 -40.90 -1.50 3.66
#